data_AF-A0A9E6UXD2-F1
#
_entry.id   AF-A0A9E6UXD2-F1
#
_cell.length_a   1.000
_cell.length_b   1.000
_cell.length_c   1.000
_cell.angle_alpha   90.00
_cell.angle_beta   90.00
_cell.angle_gamma   90.00
#
_symmetry.space_group_name_H-M   'P 1'
#
loop_
_entity.id
_entity.type
_entity.pdbx_description
1 polymer ?
#
loop_
_entity_poly.entity_id
_entity_poly.type
_entity_poly.pdbx_seq_one_letter_code
_entity_poly.pdbx_strand_id
1 'polypeptide(L)'
;MDIQQLQKQAETYLQQEDFTIAINLYEQCLELAPEATNLYWYLGLSWLLQGDEEKSYQIWLSSFTDADLLNPDSPVIEFINFLKNQGDKYFQNNKFSLAQKIYLAILEWDDQQLEVYNKLGHSIANQGDLETAISCWENITAIQPDYLPAYLNQAKLWQKLGEFNAAIENYKLAIDLQPDYNYYYQLGLCYSHIQEWEKAKDCFLQVIEIKNDHAAAYSDLGFVILQQGDVLTAIEYLQQAIKIQPHFCNALINLPETVITNSKQTVINSIELFKKLNSEKNNLAEIYLLIHKLIAKNYPEISLKLLQKILENQNDNLSNLSACLEISNLLLLQNQPQAAINAINQQLETPEIYLTLGKCWLKLENYQQATINLEKAIKINPQLTEAYYFLGITLFKQNNLSAAIETLKKQLEIEPLSPLTLAYLGFIYGNNHQPETAETYFKKAIKNNSAIIPIVNELNNQLLQSQKITPLQNILENTPRSFYETTTQWLDQNNLFSADNYIQIYPETDIKLTYPKSINQEIHYSFRFGDIVKLPASYVVKIPQARYWLSTDQTESVIMTDQWHFLGDLSPYYPILSPQHPAKHPSQHPILSTPKLPSIHFIEGKVAVLTGLTNHVYFHWMLDVLPRWELLRISNHDFADIDYFIVDNQLPFQKETLAKLQIPEHKQINIREFPHLQATELIVPSFPGCVAWMSNWTCDFLKQQFLDHTISENSQIQQPKKRIYITRKLAKSRRIINEPEITNFLKLYGFETVILEAMTVAEQALLFSQAEIIISPHGSGLTNIAFCQPQTKVIELFSPNYVYHCYWWLSNLVGLDYYYLIGESLPGENLHHLIYPQEFAEDIFINIDDLENILKLANLNLI
;
A
#
# COMPACT_ATOMS: atom_id res chain seq x y z
N MET A 1 -43.49 12.84 -35.53
CA MET A 1 -42.78 13.52 -34.44
C MET A 1 -42.07 14.71 -35.08
N ASP A 2 -42.04 15.87 -34.45
CA ASP A 2 -41.32 17.04 -35.01
C ASP A 2 -39.81 16.75 -35.04
N ILE A 3 -39.09 17.23 -36.07
CA ILE A 3 -37.65 16.96 -36.25
C ILE A 3 -36.83 17.44 -35.05
N GLN A 4 -37.21 18.57 -34.44
CA GLN A 4 -36.57 19.08 -33.22
C GLN A 4 -36.74 18.14 -32.03
N GLN A 5 -37.89 17.46 -31.94
CA GLN A 5 -38.17 16.53 -30.87
C GLN A 5 -37.38 15.22 -31.04
N LEU A 6 -37.26 14.73 -32.29
CA LEU A 6 -36.43 13.58 -32.64
C LEU A 6 -34.95 13.85 -32.38
N GLN A 7 -34.44 15.01 -32.82
CA GLN A 7 -33.05 15.40 -32.57
C GLN A 7 -32.76 15.47 -31.07
N LYS A 8 -33.65 16.08 -30.28
CA LYS A 8 -33.48 16.15 -28.82
C LYS A 8 -33.47 14.76 -28.16
N GLN A 9 -34.28 13.83 -28.66
CA GLN A 9 -34.24 12.43 -28.20
C GLN A 9 -32.91 11.77 -28.58
N ALA A 10 -32.44 11.95 -29.82
CA ALA A 10 -31.16 11.42 -30.28
C ALA A 10 -30.00 11.93 -29.42
N GLU A 11 -29.96 13.24 -29.14
CA GLU A 11 -28.96 13.86 -28.26
C GLU A 11 -29.02 13.31 -26.82
N THR A 12 -30.21 12.98 -26.33
CA THR A 12 -30.39 12.37 -25.00
C THR A 12 -29.79 10.97 -24.96
N TYR A 13 -30.06 10.14 -25.96
CA TYR A 13 -29.50 8.79 -26.04
C TYR A 13 -27.99 8.80 -26.28
N LEU A 14 -27.48 9.75 -27.07
CA LEU A 14 -26.04 9.96 -27.26
C LEU A 14 -25.33 10.29 -25.93
N GLN A 15 -25.95 11.14 -25.10
CA GLN A 15 -25.45 11.46 -23.76
C GLN A 15 -25.56 10.30 -22.78
N GLN A 16 -26.51 9.38 -23.00
CA GLN A 16 -26.68 8.16 -22.21
C GLN A 16 -25.79 7.01 -22.70
N GLU A 17 -24.92 7.25 -23.68
CA GLU A 17 -24.02 6.25 -24.28
C GLU A 17 -24.77 5.10 -25.00
N ASP A 18 -26.05 5.30 -25.32
CA ASP A 18 -26.83 4.39 -26.18
C ASP A 18 -26.68 4.81 -27.65
N PHE A 19 -25.48 4.57 -28.17
CA PHE A 19 -25.11 5.00 -29.52
C PHE A 19 -25.98 4.35 -30.59
N THR A 20 -26.44 3.11 -30.37
CA THR A 20 -27.29 2.40 -31.34
C THR A 20 -28.63 3.10 -31.52
N ILE A 21 -29.28 3.51 -30.42
CA ILE A 21 -30.54 4.25 -30.50
C ILE A 21 -30.29 5.66 -31.06
N ALA A 22 -29.22 6.33 -30.63
CA ALA A 22 -28.88 7.66 -31.12
C ALA A 22 -28.67 7.68 -32.65
N ILE A 23 -27.91 6.72 -33.19
CA ILE A 23 -27.66 6.54 -34.63
C ILE A 23 -28.98 6.41 -35.38
N ASN A 24 -29.86 5.48 -34.98
CA ASN A 24 -31.14 5.26 -35.65
C ASN A 24 -32.01 6.53 -35.66
N LEU A 25 -31.99 7.31 -34.58
CA LEU A 25 -32.74 8.55 -34.50
C LEU A 25 -32.13 9.66 -35.38
N TYR A 26 -30.81 9.77 -35.45
CA TYR A 26 -30.15 10.73 -36.35
C TYR A 26 -30.33 10.37 -37.83
N GLU A 27 -30.33 9.08 -38.19
CA GLU A 27 -30.67 8.63 -39.54
C GLU A 27 -32.10 9.05 -39.93
N GLN A 28 -33.08 8.88 -39.02
CA GLN A 28 -34.45 9.38 -39.24
C GLN A 28 -34.52 10.91 -39.37
N CYS A 29 -33.73 11.65 -38.60
CA CYS A 29 -33.64 13.10 -38.75
C CYS A 29 -33.11 13.50 -40.14
N LEU A 30 -32.11 12.79 -40.66
CA LEU A 30 -31.55 13.03 -42.00
C LEU A 30 -32.52 12.66 -43.13
N GLU A 31 -33.36 11.64 -42.96
CA GLU A 31 -34.44 11.35 -43.92
C GLU A 31 -35.42 12.53 -44.06
N LEU A 32 -35.63 13.29 -42.97
CA LEU A 32 -36.55 14.42 -42.92
C LEU A 32 -35.90 15.75 -43.36
N ALA A 33 -34.59 15.92 -43.16
CA ALA A 33 -33.84 17.12 -43.52
C ALA A 33 -32.40 16.78 -43.99
N PRO A 34 -32.25 16.25 -45.21
CA PRO A 34 -30.94 15.81 -45.73
C PRO A 34 -29.95 16.94 -45.99
N GLU A 35 -30.41 18.20 -46.04
CA GLU A 35 -29.59 19.40 -46.21
C GLU A 35 -28.95 19.91 -44.91
N ALA A 36 -29.33 19.39 -43.74
CA ALA A 36 -28.85 19.87 -42.44
C ALA A 36 -27.48 19.28 -42.08
N THR A 37 -26.40 20.01 -42.39
CA THR A 37 -25.00 19.58 -42.21
C THR A 37 -24.68 19.14 -40.78
N ASN A 38 -25.25 19.81 -39.78
CA ASN A 38 -25.04 19.47 -38.36
C ASN A 38 -25.52 18.05 -37.99
N LEU A 39 -26.57 17.54 -38.64
CA LEU A 39 -27.07 16.19 -38.39
C LEU A 39 -26.07 15.12 -38.83
N TYR A 40 -25.34 15.35 -39.92
CA TYR A 40 -24.23 14.47 -40.34
C TYR A 40 -23.10 14.48 -39.31
N TRP A 41 -22.80 15.63 -38.70
CA TRP A 41 -21.76 15.71 -37.66
C TRP A 41 -22.12 14.87 -36.43
N TYR A 42 -23.36 14.97 -35.96
CA TYR A 42 -23.86 14.16 -34.84
C TYR A 42 -23.97 12.67 -35.18
N LEU A 43 -24.40 12.34 -36.40
CA LEU A 43 -24.47 10.94 -36.84
C LEU A 43 -23.06 10.32 -36.91
N GLY A 44 -22.11 10.99 -37.55
CA GLY A 44 -20.72 10.52 -37.60
C GLY A 44 -20.11 10.40 -36.21
N LEU A 45 -20.32 11.38 -35.33
CA LEU A 45 -19.91 11.30 -33.93
C LEU A 45 -20.49 10.07 -33.23
N SER A 46 -21.76 9.75 -33.46
CA SER A 46 -22.40 8.58 -32.85
C SER A 46 -21.76 7.26 -33.32
N TRP A 47 -21.38 7.16 -34.61
CA TRP A 47 -20.64 6.02 -35.15
C TRP A 47 -19.21 5.93 -34.61
N LEU A 48 -18.48 7.06 -34.51
CA LEU A 48 -17.15 7.11 -33.90
C LEU A 48 -17.19 6.56 -32.46
N LEU A 49 -18.14 7.06 -31.66
CA LEU A 49 -18.25 6.67 -30.26
C LEU A 49 -18.66 5.20 -30.11
N GLN A 50 -19.51 4.69 -31.01
CA GLN A 50 -19.82 3.26 -31.12
C GLN A 50 -18.58 2.41 -31.47
N GLY A 51 -17.61 2.97 -32.20
CA GLY A 51 -16.35 2.31 -32.57
C GLY A 51 -16.20 2.00 -34.06
N ASP A 52 -17.09 2.49 -34.92
CA ASP A 52 -16.95 2.38 -36.38
C ASP A 52 -16.37 3.69 -36.94
N GLU A 53 -15.05 3.80 -36.86
CA GLU A 53 -14.31 4.98 -37.32
C GLU A 53 -14.49 5.18 -38.82
N GLU A 54 -14.35 4.12 -39.62
CA GLU A 54 -14.46 4.19 -41.08
C GLU A 54 -15.80 4.81 -41.49
N LYS A 55 -16.91 4.31 -40.92
CA LYS A 55 -18.24 4.84 -41.21
C LYS A 55 -18.40 6.28 -40.71
N SER A 56 -17.83 6.62 -39.55
CA SER A 56 -17.82 8.01 -39.05
C SER A 56 -17.17 8.97 -40.05
N TYR A 57 -15.94 8.66 -40.51
CA TYR A 57 -15.23 9.52 -41.46
C TYR A 57 -15.93 9.61 -42.81
N GLN A 58 -16.51 8.52 -43.32
CA GLN A 58 -17.32 8.55 -44.54
C GLN A 58 -18.51 9.52 -44.41
N ILE A 59 -19.22 9.48 -43.27
CA ILE A 59 -20.36 10.36 -43.00
C ILE A 59 -19.91 11.81 -42.89
N TRP A 60 -18.83 12.10 -42.16
CA TRP A 60 -18.31 13.47 -42.05
C TRP A 60 -17.83 14.02 -43.38
N LEU A 61 -17.07 13.25 -44.17
CA LEU A 61 -16.62 13.65 -45.51
C LEU A 61 -17.80 13.95 -46.45
N SER A 62 -18.90 13.19 -46.33
CA SER A 62 -20.12 13.44 -47.12
C SER A 62 -20.77 14.79 -46.81
N SER A 63 -20.53 15.36 -45.62
CA SER A 63 -21.05 16.67 -45.23
C SER A 63 -20.32 17.86 -45.87
N PHE A 64 -19.17 17.60 -46.54
CA PHE A 64 -18.29 18.62 -47.11
C PHE A 64 -18.15 18.56 -48.64
N THR A 65 -19.04 17.85 -49.34
CA THR A 65 -18.89 17.55 -50.78
C THR A 65 -18.77 18.76 -51.71
N ASP A 66 -19.22 19.95 -51.29
CA ASP A 66 -19.11 21.22 -52.04
C ASP A 66 -18.18 22.26 -51.38
N ALA A 67 -17.46 21.89 -50.31
CA ALA A 67 -16.61 22.81 -49.55
C ALA A 67 -15.16 22.82 -50.06
N ASP A 68 -14.58 24.01 -50.25
CA ASP A 68 -13.13 24.15 -50.49
C ASP A 68 -12.37 23.95 -49.18
N LEU A 69 -11.81 22.75 -49.00
CA LEU A 69 -11.07 22.33 -47.81
C LEU A 69 -9.83 23.20 -47.51
N LEU A 70 -9.36 24.01 -48.48
CA LEU A 70 -8.20 24.90 -48.33
C LEU A 70 -8.58 26.32 -47.91
N ASN A 71 -9.88 26.63 -47.78
CA ASN A 71 -10.35 27.96 -47.41
C ASN A 71 -10.38 28.15 -45.87
N PRO A 72 -9.79 29.23 -45.32
CA PRO A 72 -9.91 29.56 -43.88
C PRO A 72 -11.32 29.94 -43.39
N ASP A 73 -12.32 30.11 -44.28
CA ASP A 73 -13.75 30.19 -43.92
C ASP A 73 -14.48 28.84 -44.15
N SER A 74 -13.74 27.72 -44.17
CA SER A 74 -14.28 26.38 -44.45
C SER A 74 -15.21 25.89 -43.33
N PRO A 75 -16.33 25.21 -43.67
CA PRO A 75 -17.19 24.50 -42.71
C PRO A 75 -16.44 23.50 -41.82
N VAL A 76 -15.24 23.08 -42.23
CA VAL A 76 -14.35 22.21 -41.45
C VAL A 76 -13.94 22.86 -40.12
N ILE A 77 -13.75 24.18 -40.05
CA ILE A 77 -13.40 24.86 -38.80
C ILE A 77 -14.57 24.82 -37.82
N GLU A 78 -15.80 25.06 -38.30
CA GLU A 78 -17.01 24.93 -37.48
C GLU A 78 -17.20 23.49 -36.98
N PHE A 79 -16.92 22.51 -37.84
CA PHE A 79 -16.94 21.09 -37.50
C PHE A 79 -15.88 20.71 -36.46
N ILE A 80 -14.64 21.18 -36.60
CA ILE A 80 -13.59 20.97 -35.59
C ILE A 80 -14.00 21.61 -34.25
N ASN A 81 -14.56 22.81 -34.26
CA ASN A 81 -15.07 23.46 -33.05
C ASN A 81 -16.25 22.69 -32.44
N PHE A 82 -17.14 22.11 -33.27
CA PHE A 82 -18.18 21.19 -32.82
C PHE A 82 -17.57 19.98 -32.11
N LEU A 83 -16.61 19.29 -32.73
CA LEU A 83 -15.93 18.15 -32.12
C LEU A 83 -15.22 18.53 -30.81
N LYS A 84 -14.53 19.68 -30.77
CA LYS A 84 -13.88 20.19 -29.56
C LYS A 84 -14.87 20.34 -28.41
N ASN A 85 -16.02 20.96 -28.67
CA ASN A 85 -17.07 21.13 -27.66
C ASN A 85 -17.61 19.78 -27.16
N GLN A 86 -17.74 18.78 -28.04
CA GLN A 86 -18.16 17.43 -27.64
C GLN A 86 -17.07 16.71 -26.84
N GLY A 87 -15.82 16.77 -27.29
CA GLY A 87 -14.66 16.22 -26.59
C GLY A 87 -14.55 16.79 -25.18
N ASP A 88 -14.65 18.11 -25.04
CA ASP A 88 -14.60 18.81 -23.75
C ASP A 88 -15.73 18.42 -22.82
N LYS A 89 -16.94 18.19 -23.36
CA LYS A 89 -18.08 17.71 -22.58
C LYS A 89 -17.82 16.31 -22.04
N TYR A 90 -17.30 15.39 -22.85
CA TYR A 90 -16.94 14.05 -22.38
C TYR A 90 -15.78 14.11 -21.37
N PHE A 91 -14.78 14.96 -21.62
CA PHE A 91 -13.66 15.19 -20.70
C PHE A 91 -14.13 15.69 -19.32
N GLN A 92 -14.99 16.71 -19.27
CA GLN A 92 -15.56 17.26 -18.03
C GLN A 92 -16.42 16.25 -17.27
N ASN A 93 -17.03 15.29 -17.97
CA ASN A 93 -17.78 14.19 -17.37
C ASN A 93 -16.89 12.98 -17.05
N ASN A 94 -15.56 13.13 -17.10
CA ASN A 94 -14.57 12.08 -16.88
C ASN A 94 -14.71 10.88 -17.82
N LYS A 95 -15.27 11.06 -19.02
CA LYS A 95 -15.39 10.03 -20.05
C LYS A 95 -14.18 10.08 -20.98
N PHE A 96 -13.02 9.77 -20.42
CA PHE A 96 -11.74 10.00 -21.10
C PHE A 96 -11.53 9.13 -22.33
N SER A 97 -12.03 7.89 -22.36
CA SER A 97 -11.95 7.05 -23.56
C SER A 97 -12.72 7.64 -24.75
N LEU A 98 -13.93 8.14 -24.49
CA LEU A 98 -14.75 8.81 -25.52
C LEU A 98 -14.13 10.15 -25.94
N ALA A 99 -13.63 10.94 -24.99
CA ALA A 99 -12.94 12.19 -25.28
C ALA A 99 -11.68 11.95 -26.14
N GLN A 100 -10.89 10.91 -25.83
CA GLN A 100 -9.72 10.51 -26.61
C GLN A 100 -10.09 10.22 -28.06
N LYS A 101 -11.14 9.43 -28.33
CA LYS A 101 -11.60 9.15 -29.71
C LYS A 101 -11.88 10.44 -30.47
N ILE A 102 -12.56 11.39 -29.83
CA ILE A 102 -12.91 12.68 -30.44
C ILE A 102 -11.66 13.54 -30.69
N TYR A 103 -10.74 13.62 -29.74
CA TYR A 103 -9.51 14.40 -29.90
C TYR A 103 -8.58 13.82 -30.97
N LEU A 104 -8.43 12.50 -31.03
CA LEU A 104 -7.72 11.84 -32.13
C LEU A 104 -8.40 12.15 -33.47
N ALA A 105 -9.73 12.07 -33.51
CA ALA A 105 -10.47 12.43 -34.72
C ALA A 105 -10.18 13.86 -35.16
N ILE A 106 -10.15 14.84 -34.25
CA ILE A 106 -9.79 16.23 -34.57
C ILE A 106 -8.39 16.33 -35.18
N LEU A 107 -7.40 15.62 -34.64
CA LEU A 107 -6.02 15.68 -35.10
C LEU A 107 -5.81 15.08 -36.50
N GLU A 108 -6.69 14.19 -36.96
CA GLU A 108 -6.71 13.73 -38.36
C GLU A 108 -7.14 14.83 -39.34
N TRP A 109 -7.89 15.83 -38.88
CA TRP A 109 -8.29 16.99 -39.70
C TRP A 109 -7.31 18.17 -39.57
N ASP A 110 -6.76 18.36 -38.36
CA ASP A 110 -5.80 19.44 -38.07
C ASP A 110 -4.83 19.02 -36.96
N ASP A 111 -3.61 18.66 -37.36
CA ASP A 111 -2.54 18.17 -36.50
C ASP A 111 -1.74 19.28 -35.80
N GLN A 112 -2.11 20.56 -35.94
CA GLN A 112 -1.42 21.69 -35.31
C GLN A 112 -2.16 22.24 -34.08
N GLN A 113 -3.19 21.53 -33.60
CA GLN A 113 -4.05 21.95 -32.51
C GLN A 113 -3.44 21.65 -31.12
N LEU A 114 -2.62 22.56 -30.59
CA LEU A 114 -1.92 22.39 -29.31
C LEU A 114 -2.86 22.09 -28.12
N GLU A 115 -3.99 22.78 -28.03
CA GLU A 115 -4.97 22.55 -26.96
C GLU A 115 -5.57 21.13 -27.02
N VAL A 116 -5.74 20.60 -28.23
CA VAL A 116 -6.26 19.25 -28.46
C VAL A 116 -5.24 18.21 -28.04
N TYR A 117 -3.96 18.37 -28.41
CA TYR A 117 -2.89 17.50 -27.88
C TYR A 117 -2.84 17.54 -26.35
N ASN A 118 -2.99 18.72 -25.74
CA ASN A 118 -2.93 18.83 -24.29
C ASN A 118 -4.08 18.06 -23.62
N LYS A 119 -5.30 18.22 -24.12
CA LYS A 119 -6.49 17.50 -23.63
C LYS A 119 -6.46 16.00 -23.94
N LEU A 120 -5.90 15.60 -25.09
CA LEU A 120 -5.64 14.21 -25.43
C LEU A 120 -4.64 13.59 -24.44
N GLY A 121 -3.50 14.24 -24.19
CA GLY A 121 -2.50 13.80 -23.23
C GLY A 121 -3.10 13.62 -21.83
N HIS A 122 -3.91 14.58 -21.37
CA HIS A 122 -4.65 14.43 -20.11
C HIS A 122 -5.66 13.26 -20.15
N SER A 123 -6.40 13.07 -21.25
CA SER A 123 -7.37 11.98 -21.37
C SER A 123 -6.70 10.61 -21.28
N ILE A 124 -5.56 10.46 -21.96
CA ILE A 124 -4.76 9.23 -21.97
C ILE A 124 -4.11 9.00 -20.60
N ALA A 125 -3.53 10.04 -19.99
CA ALA A 125 -2.96 9.95 -18.64
C ALA A 125 -4.01 9.61 -17.56
N ASN A 126 -5.27 10.02 -17.75
CA ASN A 126 -6.39 9.66 -16.86
C ASN A 126 -6.89 8.21 -17.05
N GLN A 127 -6.51 7.55 -18.14
CA GLN A 127 -6.74 6.12 -18.36
C GLN A 127 -5.56 5.26 -17.90
N GLY A 128 -4.40 5.87 -17.59
CA GLY A 128 -3.22 5.19 -17.05
C GLY A 128 -2.11 4.93 -18.08
N ASP A 129 -2.31 5.28 -19.35
CA ASP A 129 -1.27 5.19 -20.38
C ASP A 129 -0.37 6.44 -20.34
N LEU A 130 0.63 6.38 -19.45
CA LEU A 130 1.47 7.54 -19.15
C LEU A 130 2.48 7.82 -20.29
N GLU A 131 2.95 6.79 -20.99
CA GLU A 131 3.92 6.95 -22.09
C GLU A 131 3.29 7.64 -23.30
N THR A 132 2.11 7.20 -23.73
CA THR A 132 1.41 7.85 -24.85
C THR A 132 1.00 9.28 -24.50
N ALA A 133 0.66 9.54 -23.23
CA ALA A 133 0.38 10.89 -22.75
C ALA A 133 1.60 11.82 -22.84
N ILE A 134 2.81 11.33 -22.51
CA ILE A 134 4.07 12.08 -22.66
C ILE A 134 4.28 12.45 -24.12
N SER A 135 4.10 11.49 -25.04
CA SER A 135 4.24 11.72 -26.48
C SER A 135 3.30 12.82 -27.00
N CYS A 136 2.07 12.92 -26.47
CA CYS A 136 1.17 14.01 -26.80
C CYS A 136 1.76 15.39 -26.45
N TRP A 137 2.39 15.52 -25.28
CA TRP A 137 3.04 16.78 -24.88
C TRP A 137 4.37 17.01 -25.61
N GLU A 138 5.09 15.97 -26.02
CA GLU A 138 6.28 16.09 -26.87
C GLU A 138 5.93 16.66 -28.26
N ASN A 139 4.79 16.26 -28.82
CA ASN A 139 4.29 16.87 -30.06
C ASN A 139 4.02 18.38 -29.88
N ILE A 140 3.48 18.80 -28.73
CA ILE A 140 3.28 20.22 -28.43
C ILE A 140 4.61 20.97 -28.39
N THR A 141 5.63 20.45 -27.71
CA THR A 141 6.94 21.14 -27.61
C THR A 141 7.70 21.11 -28.93
N ALA A 142 7.44 20.14 -29.82
CA ALA A 142 7.96 20.12 -31.18
C ALA A 142 7.32 21.21 -32.07
N ILE A 143 6.01 21.47 -31.91
CA ILE A 143 5.29 22.51 -32.66
C ILE A 143 5.58 23.91 -32.08
N GLN A 144 5.50 24.04 -30.76
CA GLN A 144 5.69 25.29 -30.02
C GLN A 144 6.60 25.07 -28.79
N PRO A 145 7.92 25.34 -28.92
CA PRO A 145 8.89 25.08 -27.85
C PRO A 145 8.73 25.93 -26.58
N ASP A 146 7.94 27.00 -26.58
CA ASP A 146 7.69 27.87 -25.42
C ASP A 146 6.32 27.61 -24.74
N TYR A 147 5.66 26.50 -25.07
CA TYR A 147 4.38 26.13 -24.46
C TYR A 147 4.55 25.55 -23.04
N LEU A 148 4.54 26.44 -22.04
CA LEU A 148 4.76 26.12 -20.62
C LEU A 148 3.96 24.90 -20.08
N PRO A 149 2.64 24.74 -20.33
CA PRO A 149 1.88 23.63 -19.75
C PRO A 149 2.38 22.24 -20.15
N ALA A 150 2.99 22.08 -21.33
CA ALA A 150 3.51 20.79 -21.79
C ALA A 150 4.68 20.33 -20.92
N TYR A 151 5.67 21.20 -20.67
CA TYR A 151 6.80 20.88 -19.78
C TYR A 151 6.35 20.56 -18.35
N LEU A 152 5.37 21.31 -17.82
CA LEU A 152 4.84 21.04 -16.48
C LEU A 152 4.15 19.69 -16.38
N ASN A 153 3.36 19.33 -17.39
CA ASN A 153 2.67 18.05 -17.45
C ASN A 153 3.66 16.88 -17.58
N GLN A 154 4.66 17.01 -18.44
CA GLN A 154 5.77 16.05 -18.56
C GLN A 154 6.54 15.92 -17.24
N ALA A 155 6.93 17.04 -16.62
CA ALA A 155 7.69 17.03 -15.37
C ALA A 155 6.96 16.30 -14.24
N LYS A 156 5.68 16.63 -14.03
CA LYS A 156 4.82 15.98 -13.03
C LYS A 156 4.69 14.48 -13.30
N LEU A 157 4.61 14.09 -14.57
CA LEU A 157 4.44 12.69 -14.92
C LEU A 157 5.74 11.89 -14.77
N TRP A 158 6.87 12.43 -15.21
CA TRP A 158 8.19 11.84 -14.97
C TRP A 158 8.51 11.70 -13.48
N GLN A 159 8.16 12.71 -12.67
CA GLN A 159 8.30 12.65 -11.22
C GLN A 159 7.49 11.49 -10.62
N LYS A 160 6.25 11.27 -11.09
CA LYS A 160 5.41 10.13 -10.67
C LYS A 160 5.97 8.78 -11.10
N LEU A 161 6.66 8.72 -12.23
CA LEU A 161 7.34 7.52 -12.71
C LEU A 161 8.67 7.24 -11.99
N GLY A 162 9.12 8.15 -11.10
CA GLY A 162 10.41 8.06 -10.41
C GLY A 162 11.60 8.50 -11.26
N GLU A 163 11.35 9.01 -12.48
CA GLU A 163 12.38 9.51 -13.40
C GLU A 163 12.74 10.97 -13.06
N PHE A 164 13.32 11.17 -11.87
CA PHE A 164 13.59 12.50 -11.30
C PHE A 164 14.49 13.37 -12.16
N ASN A 165 15.45 12.79 -12.90
CA ASN A 165 16.32 13.56 -13.80
C ASN A 165 15.53 14.17 -14.97
N ALA A 166 14.62 13.40 -15.58
CA ALA A 166 13.76 13.91 -16.65
C ALA A 166 12.79 14.98 -16.13
N ALA A 167 12.26 14.80 -14.91
CA ALA A 167 11.44 15.80 -14.24
C ALA A 167 12.20 17.10 -13.97
N ILE A 168 13.45 17.02 -13.49
CA ILE A 168 14.32 18.17 -13.22
C ILE A 168 14.53 19.01 -14.48
N GLU A 169 14.86 18.39 -15.62
CA GLU A 169 15.09 19.13 -16.86
C GLU A 169 13.83 19.86 -17.34
N ASN A 170 12.66 19.21 -17.25
CA ASN A 170 11.40 19.84 -17.60
C ASN A 170 11.00 20.97 -16.64
N TYR A 171 11.20 20.81 -15.33
CA TYR A 171 10.94 21.89 -14.36
C TYR A 171 11.87 23.09 -14.55
N LYS A 172 13.14 22.88 -14.89
CA LYS A 172 14.07 23.98 -15.23
C LYS A 172 13.57 24.77 -16.44
N LEU A 173 13.19 24.08 -17.52
CA LEU A 173 12.64 24.72 -18.72
C LEU A 173 11.37 25.52 -18.39
N ALA A 174 10.48 24.95 -17.57
CA ALA A 174 9.28 25.66 -17.12
C ALA A 174 9.61 26.93 -16.31
N ILE A 175 10.60 26.86 -15.41
CA ILE A 175 11.07 28.00 -14.61
C ILE A 175 11.72 29.08 -15.50
N ASP A 176 12.50 28.68 -16.50
CA ASP A 176 13.12 29.61 -17.46
C ASP A 176 12.08 30.37 -18.29
N LEU A 177 10.96 29.73 -18.63
CA LEU A 177 9.82 30.36 -19.30
C LEU A 177 9.03 31.27 -18.36
N GLN A 178 8.67 30.76 -17.17
CA GLN A 178 7.90 31.48 -16.17
C GLN A 178 8.24 30.99 -14.76
N PRO A 179 8.98 31.77 -13.96
CA PRO A 179 9.25 31.43 -12.57
C PRO A 179 7.97 31.40 -11.74
N ASP A 180 7.74 30.31 -11.00
CA ASP A 180 6.64 30.16 -10.04
C ASP A 180 7.11 29.35 -8.82
N TYR A 181 6.62 29.69 -7.64
CA TYR A 181 7.00 29.02 -6.40
C TYR A 181 6.69 27.52 -6.43
N ASN A 182 5.60 27.09 -7.09
CA ASN A 182 5.27 25.66 -7.17
C ASN A 182 6.32 24.91 -7.98
N TYR A 183 6.85 25.51 -9.05
CA TYR A 183 7.85 24.85 -9.90
C TYR A 183 9.18 24.71 -9.16
N TYR A 184 9.59 25.75 -8.44
CA TYR A 184 10.74 25.67 -7.54
C TYR A 184 10.55 24.62 -6.45
N TYR A 185 9.35 24.53 -5.86
CA TYR A 185 9.06 23.53 -4.85
C TYR A 185 9.19 22.10 -5.39
N GLN A 186 8.54 21.81 -6.54
CA GLN A 186 8.64 20.49 -7.17
C GLN A 186 10.06 20.15 -7.62
N LEU A 187 10.81 21.12 -8.14
CA LEU A 187 12.23 20.96 -8.48
C LEU A 187 13.07 20.65 -7.23
N GLY A 188 12.82 21.33 -6.11
CA GLY A 188 13.47 21.08 -4.83
C GLY A 188 13.22 19.68 -4.27
N LEU A 189 11.99 19.16 -4.42
CA LEU A 189 11.66 17.77 -4.10
C LEU A 189 12.44 16.79 -4.97
N CYS A 190 12.47 17.01 -6.29
CA CYS A 190 13.23 16.15 -7.20
C CYS A 190 14.74 16.14 -6.84
N TYR A 191 15.33 17.29 -6.51
CA TYR A 191 16.73 17.36 -6.04
C TYR A 191 16.95 16.63 -4.72
N SER A 192 15.98 16.67 -3.81
CA SER A 192 16.04 15.94 -2.53
C SER A 192 16.03 14.43 -2.75
N HIS A 193 15.20 13.92 -3.68
CA HIS A 193 15.17 12.50 -4.06
C HIS A 193 16.50 12.00 -4.62
N ILE A 194 17.19 12.81 -5.44
CA ILE A 194 18.53 12.48 -5.95
C ILE A 194 19.68 12.91 -5.01
N GLN A 195 19.36 13.36 -3.79
CA GLN A 195 20.31 13.76 -2.72
C GLN A 195 21.24 14.93 -3.08
N GLU A 196 20.81 15.81 -3.99
CA GLU A 196 21.50 17.04 -4.35
C GLU A 196 21.11 18.18 -3.40
N TRP A 197 21.52 18.06 -2.14
CA TRP A 197 21.04 18.86 -1.01
C TRP A 197 21.20 20.38 -1.18
N GLU A 198 22.32 20.86 -1.72
CA GLU A 198 22.52 22.30 -1.92
C GLU A 198 21.55 22.87 -2.98
N LYS A 199 21.31 22.14 -4.07
CA LYS A 199 20.34 22.58 -5.09
C LYS A 199 18.92 22.53 -4.56
N ALA A 200 18.58 21.52 -3.76
CA ALA A 200 17.28 21.44 -3.10
C ALA A 200 17.04 22.61 -2.15
N LYS A 201 18.06 22.95 -1.34
CA LYS A 201 18.04 24.12 -0.45
C LYS A 201 17.80 25.42 -1.20
N ASP A 202 18.54 25.66 -2.28
CA ASP A 202 18.38 26.88 -3.09
C ASP A 202 16.96 26.97 -3.66
N CYS A 203 16.40 25.86 -4.14
CA CYS A 203 15.02 25.81 -4.63
C CYS A 203 14.03 26.16 -3.52
N PHE A 204 14.11 25.54 -2.33
CA PHE A 204 13.19 25.82 -1.24
C PHE A 204 13.32 27.25 -0.69
N LEU A 205 14.52 27.83 -0.69
CA LEU A 205 14.73 29.24 -0.36
C LEU A 205 14.02 30.17 -1.37
N GLN A 206 14.07 29.85 -2.67
CA GLN A 206 13.30 30.59 -3.69
C GLN A 206 11.78 30.48 -3.47
N VAL A 207 11.28 29.32 -3.05
CA VAL A 207 9.86 29.17 -2.68
C VAL A 207 9.50 30.12 -1.54
N ILE A 208 10.31 30.17 -0.48
CA ILE A 208 10.08 31.02 0.69
C ILE A 208 10.18 32.52 0.33
N GLU A 209 11.07 32.88 -0.59
CA GLU A 209 11.22 34.26 -1.08
C GLU A 209 9.97 34.72 -1.83
N ILE A 210 9.41 33.87 -2.70
CA ILE A 210 8.21 34.18 -3.48
C ILE A 210 6.94 34.06 -2.62
N LYS A 211 6.88 33.05 -1.75
CA LYS A 211 5.73 32.70 -0.91
C LYS A 211 6.17 32.36 0.51
N ASN A 212 6.19 33.39 1.35
CA ASN A 212 6.68 33.34 2.73
C ASN A 212 5.80 32.55 3.72
N ASP A 213 4.60 32.12 3.30
CA ASP A 213 3.66 31.32 4.09
C ASP A 213 3.56 29.87 3.57
N HIS A 214 4.58 29.39 2.85
CA HIS A 214 4.62 28.02 2.33
C HIS A 214 5.18 27.03 3.37
N ALA A 215 4.33 26.52 4.27
CA ALA A 215 4.72 25.62 5.37
C ALA A 215 5.56 24.42 4.91
N ALA A 216 5.19 23.79 3.79
CA ALA A 216 5.89 22.62 3.26
C ALA A 216 7.34 22.94 2.83
N ALA A 217 7.59 24.14 2.30
CA ALA A 217 8.95 24.54 1.90
C ALA A 217 9.85 24.78 3.13
N TYR A 218 9.31 25.40 4.18
CA TYR A 218 10.02 25.52 5.46
C TYR A 218 10.37 24.16 6.07
N SER A 219 9.42 23.23 6.01
CA SER A 219 9.58 21.89 6.55
C SER A 219 10.65 21.08 5.80
N ASP A 220 10.56 21.04 4.48
CA ASP A 220 11.51 20.34 3.62
C ASP A 220 12.88 20.99 3.64
N LEU A 221 12.96 22.33 3.70
CA LEU A 221 14.21 23.04 3.93
C LEU A 221 14.83 22.66 5.28
N GLY A 222 14.04 22.61 6.36
CA GLY A 222 14.51 22.16 7.66
C GLY A 222 15.12 20.76 7.62
N PHE A 223 14.50 19.84 6.88
CA PHE A 223 15.08 18.51 6.65
C PHE A 223 16.36 18.55 5.82
N VAL A 224 16.39 19.28 4.70
CA VAL A 224 17.60 19.42 3.85
C VAL A 224 18.77 20.00 4.65
N ILE A 225 18.53 21.02 5.46
CA ILE A 225 19.54 21.64 6.33
C ILE A 225 20.01 20.66 7.42
N LEU A 226 19.10 19.82 7.96
CA LEU A 226 19.46 18.74 8.86
C LEU A 226 20.40 17.72 8.18
N GLN A 227 20.16 17.40 6.90
CA GLN A 227 21.05 16.53 6.11
C GLN A 227 22.45 17.14 5.92
N GLN A 228 22.55 18.47 5.83
CA GLN A 228 23.82 19.19 5.80
C GLN A 228 24.51 19.25 7.18
N GLY A 229 23.79 18.97 8.26
CA GLY A 229 24.29 18.91 9.64
C GLY A 229 24.09 20.17 10.48
N ASP A 230 23.39 21.19 9.96
CA ASP A 230 23.09 22.42 10.71
C ASP A 230 21.74 22.31 11.45
N VAL A 231 21.80 21.73 12.64
CA VAL A 231 20.61 21.37 13.40
C VAL A 231 19.84 22.58 13.93
N LEU A 232 20.54 23.65 14.31
CA LEU A 232 19.91 24.81 14.91
C LEU A 232 19.02 25.52 13.89
N THR A 233 19.57 25.75 12.70
CA THR A 233 18.81 26.34 11.60
C THR A 233 17.69 25.40 11.12
N ALA A 234 17.93 24.09 11.09
CA ALA A 234 16.88 23.12 10.81
C ALA A 234 15.68 23.23 11.78
N ILE A 235 15.96 23.33 13.09
CA ILE A 235 14.92 23.50 14.12
C ILE A 235 14.12 24.79 13.89
N GLU A 236 14.79 25.90 13.60
CA GLU A 236 14.11 27.18 13.33
C GLU A 236 13.14 27.07 12.16
N TYR A 237 13.55 26.45 11.05
CA TYR A 237 12.69 26.26 9.89
C TYR A 237 11.52 25.31 10.18
N LEU A 238 11.74 24.21 10.90
CA LEU A 238 10.67 23.31 11.34
C LEU A 238 9.66 24.02 12.24
N GLN A 239 10.12 24.89 13.15
CA GLN A 239 9.24 25.71 13.99
C GLN A 239 8.41 26.69 13.16
N GLN A 240 8.98 27.31 12.12
CA GLN A 240 8.20 28.16 11.21
C GLN A 240 7.15 27.35 10.44
N ALA A 241 7.49 26.16 9.93
CA ALA A 241 6.54 25.29 9.25
C ALA A 241 5.32 24.97 10.13
N ILE A 242 5.56 24.57 11.39
CA ILE A 242 4.51 24.28 12.36
C ILE A 242 3.67 25.53 12.68
N LYS A 243 4.29 26.70 12.78
CA LYS A 243 3.59 27.96 13.02
C LYS A 243 2.65 28.34 11.88
N ILE A 244 3.05 28.08 10.63
CA ILE A 244 2.26 28.40 9.43
C ILE A 244 1.07 27.44 9.29
N GLN A 245 1.31 26.12 9.40
CA GLN A 245 0.25 25.11 9.32
C GLN A 245 0.21 24.27 10.62
N PRO A 246 -0.45 24.78 11.67
CA PRO A 246 -0.40 24.16 13.00
C PRO A 246 -1.41 23.03 13.17
N HIS A 247 -2.41 22.89 12.30
CA HIS A 247 -3.58 22.04 12.53
C HIS A 247 -3.23 20.57 12.76
N PHE A 248 -2.50 19.97 11.83
CA PHE A 248 -2.11 18.56 11.93
C PHE A 248 -1.23 18.32 13.17
N CYS A 249 -0.20 19.15 13.37
CA CYS A 249 0.71 19.05 14.51
C CYS A 249 -0.02 19.21 15.85
N ASN A 250 -0.91 20.19 15.96
CA ASN A 250 -1.70 20.44 17.16
C ASN A 250 -2.67 19.28 17.45
N ALA A 251 -3.34 18.75 16.42
CA ALA A 251 -4.21 17.60 16.58
C ALA A 251 -3.41 16.37 17.06
N LEU A 252 -2.20 16.17 16.54
CA LEU A 252 -1.30 15.08 16.95
C LEU A 252 -0.82 15.24 18.42
N ILE A 253 -0.44 16.46 18.83
CA ILE A 253 -0.01 16.76 20.21
C ILE A 253 -1.15 16.56 21.22
N ASN A 254 -2.37 16.90 20.82
CA ASN A 254 -3.56 16.85 21.67
C ASN A 254 -4.25 15.47 21.69
N LEU A 255 -3.64 14.44 21.06
CA LEU A 255 -4.17 13.09 21.13
C LEU A 255 -4.27 12.61 22.60
N PRO A 256 -5.34 11.86 22.96
CA PRO A 256 -5.45 11.29 24.30
C PRO A 256 -4.27 10.37 24.62
N GLU A 257 -3.83 10.35 25.88
CA GLU A 257 -2.69 9.51 26.32
C GLU A 257 -2.88 8.02 25.96
N THR A 258 -4.12 7.52 26.05
CA THR A 258 -4.47 6.15 25.67
C THR A 258 -4.26 5.85 24.18
N VAL A 259 -4.35 6.87 23.32
CA VAL A 259 -4.11 6.75 21.88
C VAL A 259 -2.61 6.83 21.60
N ILE A 260 -1.89 7.69 22.33
CA ILE A 260 -0.42 7.84 22.22
C ILE A 260 0.28 6.55 22.61
N THR A 261 -0.06 5.95 23.77
CA THR A 261 0.57 4.72 24.25
C THR A 261 0.35 3.51 23.34
N ASN A 262 -0.72 3.52 22.54
CA ASN A 262 -1.01 2.49 21.55
C ASN A 262 -0.43 2.79 20.16
N SER A 263 0.24 3.93 19.97
CA SER A 263 0.85 4.35 18.70
C SER A 263 2.23 3.70 18.48
N LYS A 264 2.72 3.72 17.23
CA LYS A 264 4.10 3.32 16.92
C LYS A 264 5.09 4.25 17.63
N GLN A 265 6.23 3.71 18.08
CA GLN A 265 7.26 4.50 18.79
C GLN A 265 7.75 5.72 17.99
N THR A 266 7.85 5.61 16.67
CA THR A 266 8.18 6.74 15.78
C THR A 266 7.20 7.89 15.98
N VAL A 267 5.89 7.62 15.94
CA VAL A 267 4.84 8.64 16.14
C VAL A 267 4.92 9.24 17.54
N ILE A 268 5.16 8.41 18.56
CA ILE A 268 5.35 8.90 19.94
C ILE A 268 6.53 9.87 20.02
N ASN A 269 7.69 9.51 19.45
CA ASN A 269 8.87 10.37 19.41
C ASN A 269 8.59 11.67 18.65
N SER A 270 7.83 11.62 17.55
CA SER A 270 7.43 12.80 16.77
C SER A 270 6.49 13.72 17.55
N ILE A 271 5.52 13.17 18.29
CA ILE A 271 4.64 13.95 19.18
C ILE A 271 5.47 14.71 20.23
N GLU A 272 6.40 14.01 20.89
CA GLU A 272 7.28 14.65 21.87
C GLU A 272 8.19 15.70 21.22
N LEU A 273 8.70 15.44 20.02
CA LEU A 273 9.48 16.43 19.26
C LEU A 273 8.64 17.69 19.01
N PHE A 274 7.42 17.55 18.52
CA PHE A 274 6.54 18.70 18.26
C PHE A 274 6.14 19.46 19.51
N LYS A 275 5.88 18.77 20.63
CA LYS A 275 5.67 19.42 21.93
C LYS A 275 6.85 20.30 22.32
N LYS A 276 8.08 19.83 22.08
CA LYS A 276 9.30 20.58 22.36
C LYS A 276 9.47 21.74 21.38
N LEU A 277 9.32 21.52 20.08
CA LEU A 277 9.42 22.56 19.06
C LEU A 277 8.41 23.71 19.29
N ASN A 278 7.23 23.41 19.83
CA ASN A 278 6.20 24.41 20.18
C ASN A 278 6.43 25.10 21.54
N SER A 279 7.38 24.65 22.36
CA SER A 279 7.64 25.23 23.68
C SER A 279 8.68 26.35 23.62
N GLU A 280 8.54 27.39 24.45
CA GLU A 280 9.55 28.47 24.55
C GLU A 280 10.82 28.02 25.33
N LYS A 281 10.75 26.91 26.08
CA LYS A 281 11.86 26.35 26.86
C LYS A 281 12.45 25.12 26.17
N ASN A 282 13.29 25.38 25.18
CA ASN A 282 13.93 24.31 24.41
C ASN A 282 15.12 23.69 25.17
N ASN A 283 14.97 22.44 25.62
CA ASN A 283 16.14 21.61 25.94
C ASN A 283 16.70 21.05 24.63
N LEU A 284 17.75 21.69 24.11
CA LEU A 284 18.36 21.33 22.83
C LEU A 284 18.89 19.89 22.81
N ALA A 285 19.37 19.38 23.95
CA ALA A 285 19.84 18.01 24.06
C ALA A 285 18.70 16.98 23.86
N GLU A 286 17.52 17.25 24.42
CA GLU A 286 16.34 16.41 24.22
C GLU A 286 15.85 16.43 22.77
N ILE A 287 15.85 17.61 22.12
CA ILE A 287 15.49 17.73 20.71
C ILE A 287 16.45 16.91 19.85
N TYR A 288 17.76 16.99 20.12
CA TYR A 288 18.76 16.19 19.41
C TYR A 288 18.54 14.69 19.61
N LEU A 289 18.21 14.23 20.82
CA LEU A 289 17.88 12.83 21.09
C LEU A 289 16.63 12.38 20.32
N LEU A 290 15.59 13.22 20.26
CA LEU A 290 14.34 12.89 19.56
C LEU A 290 14.55 12.83 18.04
N ILE A 291 15.27 13.80 17.46
CA ILE A 291 15.62 13.77 16.04
C ILE A 291 16.47 12.55 15.73
N HIS A 292 17.51 12.26 16.55
CA HIS A 292 18.32 11.05 16.44
C HIS A 292 17.44 9.80 16.36
N LYS A 293 16.50 9.61 17.29
CA LYS A 293 15.61 8.45 17.33
C LYS A 293 14.77 8.28 16.06
N LEU A 294 14.49 9.37 15.35
CA LEU A 294 13.74 9.34 14.08
C LEU A 294 14.65 9.04 12.89
N ILE A 295 15.86 9.63 12.83
CA ILE A 295 16.73 9.52 11.63
C ILE A 295 17.75 8.38 11.68
N ALA A 296 18.09 7.83 12.85
CA ALA A 296 19.27 6.97 13.06
C ALA A 296 19.36 5.77 12.10
N LYS A 297 18.21 5.22 11.70
CA LYS A 297 18.13 4.08 10.78
C LYS A 297 18.55 4.44 9.36
N ASN A 298 18.14 5.61 8.88
CA ASN A 298 18.32 6.03 7.49
C ASN A 298 19.54 6.95 7.32
N TYR A 299 19.92 7.70 8.37
CA TYR A 299 20.96 8.72 8.35
C TYR A 299 21.89 8.59 9.57
N PRO A 300 22.66 7.49 9.69
CA PRO A 300 23.46 7.19 10.89
C PRO A 300 24.60 8.19 11.12
N GLU A 301 25.16 8.79 10.07
CA GLU A 301 26.25 9.76 10.19
C GLU A 301 25.79 11.08 10.82
N ILE A 302 24.67 11.62 10.35
CA ILE A 302 24.07 12.84 10.91
C ILE A 302 23.64 12.57 12.35
N SER A 303 23.02 11.42 12.59
CA SER A 303 22.67 10.94 13.92
C SER A 303 23.88 10.94 14.88
N LEU A 304 25.05 10.46 14.45
CA LEU A 304 26.26 10.52 15.28
C LEU A 304 26.70 11.95 15.59
N LYS A 305 26.65 12.86 14.62
CA LYS A 305 26.95 14.29 14.84
C LYS A 305 26.00 14.92 15.86
N LEU A 306 24.70 14.61 15.78
CA LEU A 306 23.69 15.09 16.75
C LEU A 306 24.04 14.67 18.17
N LEU A 307 24.35 13.39 18.35
CA LEU A 307 24.66 12.85 19.68
C LEU A 307 25.99 13.40 20.22
N GLN A 308 27.00 13.61 19.37
CA GLN A 308 28.26 14.25 19.75
C GLN A 308 28.04 15.68 20.25
N LYS A 309 27.15 16.45 19.60
CA LYS A 309 26.76 17.80 20.05
C LYS A 309 26.12 17.83 21.44
N ILE A 310 25.46 16.75 21.86
CA ILE A 310 24.94 16.62 23.23
C ILE A 310 26.11 16.54 24.22
N LEU A 311 27.10 15.69 23.94
CA LEU A 311 28.27 15.50 24.80
C LEU A 311 29.17 16.75 24.93
N GLU A 312 29.19 17.60 23.89
CA GLU A 312 29.86 18.91 23.94
C GLU A 312 29.22 19.85 24.98
N ASN A 313 27.92 19.72 25.24
CA ASN A 313 27.18 20.54 26.20
C ASN A 313 27.12 19.86 27.58
N GLN A 314 28.08 20.19 28.45
CA GLN A 314 28.35 19.54 29.74
C GLN A 314 27.30 19.73 30.86
N ASN A 315 26.08 20.18 30.56
CA ASN A 315 25.13 20.65 31.58
C ASN A 315 24.06 19.63 32.01
N ASP A 316 23.90 18.49 31.34
CA ASP A 316 22.88 17.47 31.67
C ASP A 316 23.43 16.04 31.65
N ASN A 317 23.62 15.46 32.84
CA ASN A 317 24.14 14.10 33.01
C ASN A 317 23.24 13.00 32.42
N LEU A 318 21.91 13.19 32.40
CA LEU A 318 20.97 12.18 31.91
C LEU A 318 20.97 12.12 30.38
N SER A 319 20.93 13.29 29.73
CA SER A 319 21.03 13.40 28.28
C SER A 319 22.40 12.94 27.79
N ASN A 320 23.48 13.25 28.52
CA ASN A 320 24.83 12.78 28.21
C ASN A 320 24.98 11.26 28.32
N LEU A 321 24.39 10.63 29.35
CA LEU A 321 24.35 9.18 29.47
C LEU A 321 23.62 8.55 28.27
N SER A 322 22.43 9.06 27.96
CA SER A 322 21.63 8.57 26.83
C SER A 322 22.39 8.71 25.51
N ALA A 323 23.01 9.87 25.27
CA ALA A 323 23.78 10.11 24.06
C ALA A 323 25.01 9.19 23.94
N CYS A 324 25.77 8.99 25.02
CA CYS A 324 26.91 8.06 25.06
C CYS A 324 26.50 6.63 24.68
N LEU A 325 25.38 6.14 25.24
CA LEU A 325 24.88 4.80 24.94
C LEU A 325 24.47 4.66 23.48
N GLU A 326 23.73 5.63 22.95
CA GLU A 326 23.28 5.61 21.55
C GLU A 326 24.44 5.71 20.54
N ILE A 327 25.45 6.56 20.81
CA ILE A 327 26.67 6.63 19.99
C ILE A 327 27.35 5.26 19.96
N SER A 328 27.51 4.65 21.13
CA SER A 328 28.20 3.36 21.26
C SER A 328 27.46 2.26 20.52
N ASN A 329 26.12 2.22 20.60
CA ASN A 329 25.28 1.27 19.88
C ASN A 329 25.39 1.46 18.36
N LEU A 330 25.34 2.71 17.86
CA LEU A 330 25.49 3.00 16.43
C LEU A 330 26.84 2.58 15.89
N LEU A 331 27.93 2.90 16.60
CA LEU A 331 29.28 2.50 16.21
C LEU A 331 29.46 0.97 16.25
N LEU A 332 28.82 0.28 17.19
CA LEU A 332 28.80 -1.18 17.22
C LEU A 332 28.08 -1.79 16.01
N LEU A 333 26.95 -1.19 15.58
CA LEU A 333 26.23 -1.60 14.37
C LEU A 333 27.09 -1.39 13.12
N GLN A 334 27.85 -0.30 13.05
CA GLN A 334 28.82 -0.02 11.98
C GLN A 334 30.12 -0.84 12.06
N ASN A 335 30.19 -1.82 12.97
CA ASN A 335 31.36 -2.67 13.18
C ASN A 335 32.63 -1.91 13.61
N GLN A 336 32.48 -0.84 14.38
CA GLN A 336 33.56 -0.02 14.94
C GLN A 336 33.62 -0.11 16.48
N PRO A 337 33.85 -1.29 17.07
CA PRO A 337 33.77 -1.49 18.53
C PRO A 337 34.81 -0.68 19.32
N GLN A 338 35.98 -0.40 18.75
CA GLN A 338 36.99 0.43 19.41
C GLN A 338 36.56 1.89 19.51
N ALA A 339 35.93 2.42 18.46
CA ALA A 339 35.38 3.77 18.48
C ALA A 339 34.23 3.88 19.48
N ALA A 340 33.38 2.85 19.57
CA ALA A 340 32.32 2.76 20.58
C ALA A 340 32.88 2.81 22.01
N ILE A 341 33.95 2.07 22.31
CA ILE A 341 34.61 2.13 23.62
C ILE A 341 35.14 3.54 23.91
N ASN A 342 35.77 4.19 22.91
CA ASN A 342 36.33 5.53 23.07
C ASN A 342 35.24 6.61 23.31
N ALA A 343 34.02 6.38 22.82
CA ALA A 343 32.89 7.28 23.02
C ALA A 343 32.31 7.22 24.45
N ILE A 344 32.59 6.15 25.20
CA ILE A 344 32.08 5.97 26.56
C ILE A 344 32.92 6.80 27.53
N ASN A 345 32.29 7.80 28.16
CA ASN A 345 32.92 8.59 29.21
C ASN A 345 33.11 7.74 30.48
N GLN A 346 34.36 7.58 30.93
CA GLN A 346 34.73 6.80 32.11
C GLN A 346 34.16 7.34 33.44
N GLN A 347 33.56 8.53 33.44
CA GLN A 347 32.95 9.14 34.62
C GLN A 347 31.56 8.60 34.96
N LEU A 348 30.88 7.90 34.03
CA LEU A 348 29.53 7.38 34.21
C LEU A 348 29.57 5.87 34.51
N GLU A 349 29.28 5.48 35.75
CA GLU A 349 29.26 4.08 36.19
C GLU A 349 27.82 3.53 36.27
N THR A 350 27.20 3.26 35.11
CA THR A 350 25.85 2.69 35.02
C THR A 350 25.87 1.25 34.47
N PRO A 351 24.89 0.40 34.82
CA PRO A 351 24.87 -0.97 34.33
C PRO A 351 24.75 -1.04 32.79
N GLU A 352 24.06 -0.10 32.16
CA GLU A 352 23.92 0.00 30.70
C GLU A 352 25.25 0.30 29.99
N ILE A 353 26.10 1.14 30.59
CA ILE A 353 27.44 1.42 30.07
C ILE A 353 28.30 0.18 30.13
N TYR A 354 28.32 -0.51 31.27
CA TYR A 354 29.10 -1.73 31.43
C TYR A 354 28.60 -2.86 30.53
N LEU A 355 27.29 -2.97 30.34
CA LEU A 355 26.71 -3.88 29.36
C LEU A 355 27.21 -3.56 27.94
N THR A 356 27.17 -2.28 27.54
CA THR A 356 27.63 -1.82 26.22
C THR A 356 29.13 -2.07 26.03
N LEU A 357 29.97 -1.74 27.01
CA LEU A 357 31.39 -2.09 27.02
C LEU A 357 31.61 -3.60 26.88
N GLY A 358 30.81 -4.40 27.59
CA GLY A 358 30.79 -5.85 27.49
C GLY A 358 30.57 -6.32 26.04
N LYS A 359 29.55 -5.77 25.36
CA LYS A 359 29.27 -6.03 23.94
C LYS A 359 30.45 -5.61 23.04
N CYS A 360 31.05 -4.43 23.27
CA CYS A 360 32.20 -3.97 22.50
C CYS A 360 33.41 -4.90 22.62
N TRP A 361 33.79 -5.26 23.84
CA TRP A 361 34.93 -6.13 24.09
C TRP A 361 34.71 -7.55 23.59
N LEU A 362 33.48 -8.06 23.67
CA LEU A 362 33.11 -9.35 23.10
C LEU A 362 33.30 -9.34 21.57
N LYS A 363 32.91 -8.26 20.90
CA LYS A 363 33.08 -8.09 19.45
C LYS A 363 34.54 -7.91 19.02
N LEU A 364 35.39 -7.39 19.92
CA LEU A 364 36.85 -7.36 19.77
C LEU A 364 37.54 -8.69 20.15
N GLU A 365 36.78 -9.72 20.50
CA GLU A 365 37.26 -11.02 21.00
C GLU A 365 38.12 -10.92 22.28
N ASN A 366 38.09 -9.79 22.98
CA ASN A 366 38.73 -9.62 24.28
C ASN A 366 37.79 -10.11 25.38
N TYR A 367 37.68 -11.44 25.49
CA TYR A 367 36.71 -12.06 26.38
C TYR A 367 36.95 -11.71 27.86
N GLN A 368 38.19 -11.48 28.28
CA GLN A 368 38.49 -11.13 29.66
C GLN A 368 37.87 -9.79 30.06
N GLN A 369 38.03 -8.76 29.21
CA GLN A 369 37.41 -7.45 29.46
C GLN A 369 35.88 -7.51 29.31
N ALA A 370 35.38 -8.31 28.37
CA ALA A 370 33.94 -8.52 28.22
C ALA A 370 33.33 -9.11 29.51
N THR A 371 33.90 -10.17 30.08
CA THR A 371 33.45 -10.78 31.33
C THR A 371 33.44 -9.77 32.47
N ILE A 372 34.53 -9.02 32.68
CA ILE A 372 34.64 -8.03 33.77
C ILE A 372 33.52 -6.99 33.70
N ASN A 373 33.26 -6.46 32.50
CA ASN A 373 32.24 -5.43 32.34
C ASN A 373 30.82 -6.00 32.48
N LEU A 374 30.54 -7.18 31.92
CA LEU A 374 29.22 -7.82 32.04
C LEU A 374 28.90 -8.23 33.48
N GLU A 375 29.88 -8.73 34.24
CA GLU A 375 29.72 -9.02 35.67
C GLU A 375 29.45 -7.75 36.48
N LYS A 376 30.13 -6.64 36.16
CA LYS A 376 29.84 -5.34 36.78
C LYS A 376 28.42 -4.86 36.48
N ALA A 377 27.96 -5.00 35.24
CA ALA A 377 26.59 -4.64 34.85
C ALA A 377 25.55 -5.41 35.68
N ILE A 378 25.72 -6.73 35.78
CA ILE A 378 24.87 -7.62 36.58
C ILE A 378 24.94 -7.28 38.07
N LYS A 379 26.13 -6.96 38.60
CA LYS A 379 26.31 -6.60 40.01
C LYS A 379 25.53 -5.34 40.37
N ILE A 380 25.49 -4.35 39.46
CA ILE A 380 24.76 -3.10 39.69
C ILE A 380 23.26 -3.31 39.47
N ASN A 381 22.86 -4.03 38.42
CA ASN A 381 21.47 -4.39 38.16
C ASN A 381 21.31 -5.90 37.89
N PRO A 382 20.96 -6.70 38.92
CA PRO A 382 20.75 -8.13 38.77
C PRO A 382 19.54 -8.51 37.90
N GLN A 383 18.66 -7.57 37.58
CA GLN A 383 17.50 -7.79 36.70
C GLN A 383 17.81 -7.53 35.23
N LEU A 384 19.05 -7.12 34.89
CA LEU A 384 19.45 -6.84 33.52
C LEU A 384 19.70 -8.14 32.74
N THR A 385 18.63 -8.74 32.21
CA THR A 385 18.65 -10.06 31.55
C THR A 385 19.62 -10.11 30.36
N GLU A 386 19.70 -9.03 29.59
CA GLU A 386 20.60 -8.93 28.43
C GLU A 386 22.08 -9.11 28.82
N ALA A 387 22.49 -8.68 30.01
CA ALA A 387 23.87 -8.87 30.49
C ALA A 387 24.21 -10.33 30.75
N TYR A 388 23.26 -11.13 31.27
CA TYR A 388 23.42 -12.57 31.43
C TYR A 388 23.57 -13.29 30.09
N TYR A 389 22.78 -12.88 29.09
CA TYR A 389 22.88 -13.43 27.73
C TYR A 389 24.29 -13.25 27.14
N PHE A 390 24.79 -12.01 27.10
CA PHE A 390 26.12 -11.73 26.57
C PHE A 390 27.24 -12.34 27.42
N LEU A 391 27.06 -12.44 28.74
CA LEU A 391 28.03 -13.10 29.62
C LEU A 391 28.09 -14.60 29.32
N GLY A 392 26.96 -15.25 29.12
CA GLY A 392 26.89 -16.66 28.73
C GLY A 392 27.62 -16.94 27.42
N ILE A 393 27.42 -16.10 26.40
CA ILE A 393 28.13 -16.20 25.13
C ILE A 393 29.65 -15.99 25.33
N THR A 394 30.03 -14.99 26.11
CA THR A 394 31.43 -14.69 26.41
C THR A 394 32.13 -15.87 27.09
N LEU A 395 31.49 -16.47 28.11
CA LEU A 395 32.00 -17.64 28.83
C LEU A 395 32.11 -18.86 27.93
N PHE A 396 31.15 -19.07 27.02
CA PHE A 396 31.22 -20.14 26.03
C PHE A 396 32.43 -19.96 25.10
N LYS A 397 32.68 -18.74 24.60
CA LYS A 397 33.85 -18.42 23.77
C LYS A 397 35.19 -18.60 24.51
N GLN A 398 35.19 -18.48 25.85
CA GLN A 398 36.32 -18.81 26.71
C GLN A 398 36.47 -20.32 27.00
N ASN A 399 35.66 -21.19 26.37
CA ASN A 399 35.56 -22.62 26.65
C ASN A 399 35.09 -22.97 28.08
N ASN A 400 34.43 -22.04 28.78
CA ASN A 400 33.85 -22.29 30.09
C ASN A 400 32.36 -22.71 29.97
N LEU A 401 32.15 -23.92 29.46
CA LEU A 401 30.84 -24.47 29.11
C LEU A 401 29.85 -24.52 30.28
N SER A 402 30.30 -24.98 31.46
CA SER A 402 29.44 -25.13 32.63
C SER A 402 28.92 -23.79 33.13
N ALA A 403 29.81 -22.79 33.25
CA ALA A 403 29.44 -21.44 33.65
C ALA A 403 28.55 -20.75 32.59
N ALA A 404 28.80 -20.98 31.30
CA ALA A 404 27.97 -20.43 30.23
C ALA A 404 26.52 -20.94 30.32
N ILE A 405 26.33 -22.25 30.50
CA ILE A 405 25.00 -22.86 30.64
C ILE A 405 24.30 -22.35 31.91
N GLU A 406 25.02 -22.27 33.03
CA GLU A 406 24.46 -21.77 34.28
C GLU A 406 23.99 -20.31 34.15
N THR A 407 24.81 -19.44 33.56
CA THR A 407 24.48 -18.02 33.35
C THR A 407 23.27 -17.84 32.42
N LEU A 408 23.20 -18.58 31.30
CA LEU A 408 22.03 -18.51 30.41
C LEU A 408 20.77 -19.10 31.05
N LYS A 409 20.89 -20.10 31.93
CA LYS A 409 19.76 -20.61 32.72
C LYS A 409 19.26 -19.58 33.72
N LYS A 410 20.15 -18.85 34.40
CA LYS A 410 19.78 -17.72 35.28
C LYS A 410 19.04 -16.64 34.51
N GLN A 411 19.42 -16.36 33.26
CA GLN A 411 18.64 -15.47 32.41
C GLN A 411 17.21 -15.99 32.21
N LEU A 412 17.03 -17.28 31.93
CA LEU A 412 15.71 -17.89 31.77
C LEU A 412 14.91 -17.96 33.09
N GLU A 413 15.54 -17.86 34.26
CA GLU A 413 14.80 -17.72 35.52
C GLU A 413 14.13 -16.34 35.62
N ILE A 414 14.76 -15.31 35.04
CA ILE A 414 14.25 -13.93 35.00
C ILE A 414 13.30 -13.74 33.81
N GLU A 415 13.63 -14.30 32.64
CA GLU A 415 12.87 -14.23 31.39
C GLU A 415 12.65 -15.64 30.81
N PRO A 416 11.63 -16.39 31.30
CA PRO A 416 11.44 -17.83 31.00
C PRO A 416 11.23 -18.23 29.54
N LEU A 417 11.06 -17.24 28.67
CA LEU A 417 10.68 -17.40 27.28
C LEU A 417 11.54 -16.49 26.38
N SER A 418 12.82 -16.31 26.67
CA SER A 418 13.71 -15.59 25.74
C SER A 418 14.10 -16.50 24.55
N PRO A 419 13.67 -16.21 23.29
CA PRO A 419 13.93 -17.09 22.15
C PRO A 419 15.42 -17.17 21.78
N LEU A 420 16.14 -16.06 21.89
CA LEU A 420 17.58 -15.95 21.63
C LEU A 420 18.39 -16.85 22.58
N THR A 421 18.06 -16.84 23.87
CA THR A 421 18.72 -17.64 24.90
C THR A 421 18.45 -19.12 24.73
N LEU A 422 17.20 -19.48 24.41
CA LEU A 422 16.85 -20.86 24.09
C LEU A 422 17.61 -21.35 22.85
N ALA A 423 17.72 -20.54 21.80
CA ALA A 423 18.50 -20.87 20.60
C ALA A 423 19.99 -21.06 20.93
N TYR A 424 20.59 -20.14 21.69
CA TYR A 424 22.00 -20.25 22.07
C TYR A 424 22.28 -21.40 23.04
N LEU A 425 21.38 -21.72 23.97
CA LEU A 425 21.48 -22.94 24.79
C LEU A 425 21.44 -24.18 23.90
N GLY A 426 20.56 -24.22 22.90
CA GLY A 426 20.54 -25.27 21.89
C GLY A 426 21.89 -25.41 21.20
N PHE A 427 22.47 -24.29 20.77
CA PHE A 427 23.79 -24.25 20.15
C PHE A 427 24.93 -24.73 21.06
N ILE A 428 24.93 -24.34 22.33
CA ILE A 428 25.94 -24.75 23.32
C ILE A 428 25.82 -26.25 23.62
N TYR A 429 24.60 -26.76 23.82
CA TYR A 429 24.35 -28.18 24.03
C TYR A 429 24.75 -29.03 22.82
N GLY A 430 24.51 -28.53 21.60
CA GLY A 430 24.98 -29.16 20.37
C GLY A 430 26.50 -29.25 20.30
N ASN A 431 27.20 -28.16 20.66
CA ASN A 431 28.67 -28.15 20.75
C ASN A 431 29.22 -29.07 21.85
N ASN A 432 28.42 -29.39 22.86
CA ASN A 432 28.74 -30.29 23.96
C ASN A 432 28.33 -31.76 23.69
N HIS A 433 28.12 -32.14 22.42
CA HIS A 433 27.72 -33.49 22.00
C HIS A 433 26.39 -33.98 22.60
N GLN A 434 25.43 -33.07 22.84
CA GLN A 434 24.08 -33.39 23.31
C GLN A 434 23.02 -32.97 22.28
N PRO A 435 22.93 -33.66 21.13
CA PRO A 435 22.10 -33.24 19.99
C PRO A 435 20.60 -33.26 20.30
N GLU A 436 20.11 -34.23 21.08
CA GLU A 436 18.69 -34.33 21.46
C GLU A 436 18.26 -33.15 22.35
N THR A 437 19.13 -32.76 23.29
CA THR A 437 18.92 -31.57 24.13
C THR A 437 18.96 -30.31 23.29
N ALA A 438 19.91 -30.22 22.34
CA ALA A 438 20.03 -29.10 21.41
C ALA A 438 18.74 -28.89 20.60
N GLU A 439 18.24 -29.97 19.99
CA GLU A 439 17.00 -29.98 19.22
C GLU A 439 15.80 -29.54 20.07
N THR A 440 15.71 -30.01 21.30
CA THR A 440 14.65 -29.61 22.23
C THR A 440 14.65 -28.10 22.48
N TYR A 441 15.82 -27.50 22.69
CA TYR A 441 15.96 -26.06 22.91
C TYR A 441 15.69 -25.24 21.64
N PHE A 442 16.14 -25.71 20.47
CA PHE A 442 15.79 -25.07 19.18
C PHE A 442 14.28 -25.09 18.92
N LYS A 443 13.60 -26.23 19.15
CA LYS A 443 12.15 -26.34 19.02
C LYS A 443 11.42 -25.41 19.98
N LYS A 444 11.89 -25.29 21.23
CA LYS A 444 11.34 -24.33 22.21
C LYS A 444 11.51 -22.88 21.77
N ALA A 445 12.67 -22.52 21.21
CA ALA A 445 12.92 -21.19 20.67
C ALA A 445 11.94 -20.86 19.53
N ILE A 446 11.79 -21.75 18.56
CA ILE A 446 10.92 -21.58 17.39
C ILE A 446 9.45 -21.51 17.79
N LYS A 447 8.99 -22.43 18.67
CA LYS A 447 7.61 -22.47 19.15
C LYS A 447 7.20 -21.16 19.84
N ASN A 448 8.15 -20.52 20.51
CA ASN A 448 7.92 -19.30 21.25
C ASN A 448 7.92 -18.07 20.35
N ASN A 449 8.82 -18.00 19.37
CA ASN A 449 8.84 -16.92 18.39
C ASN A 449 9.38 -17.41 17.04
N SER A 450 8.51 -17.50 16.03
CA SER A 450 8.90 -17.96 14.68
C SER A 450 9.89 -17.03 13.97
N ALA A 451 10.02 -15.77 14.39
CA ALA A 451 11.02 -14.85 13.84
C ALA A 451 12.47 -15.26 14.15
N ILE A 452 12.69 -16.20 15.10
CA ILE A 452 14.03 -16.70 15.45
C ILE A 452 14.54 -17.78 14.48
N ILE A 453 13.69 -18.30 13.59
CA ILE A 453 14.02 -19.39 12.67
C ILE A 453 15.32 -19.13 11.88
N PRO A 454 15.59 -17.94 11.30
CA PRO A 454 16.84 -17.68 10.59
C PRO A 454 18.07 -17.85 11.47
N ILE A 455 18.02 -17.37 12.72
CA ILE A 455 19.12 -17.45 13.68
C ILE A 455 19.33 -18.89 14.13
N VAL A 456 18.25 -19.63 14.42
CA VAL A 456 18.33 -21.06 14.76
C VAL A 456 18.94 -21.86 13.61
N ASN A 457 18.55 -21.57 12.37
CA ASN A 457 19.10 -22.21 11.19
C ASN A 457 20.59 -21.91 11.02
N GLU A 458 21.02 -20.66 11.23
CA GLU A 458 22.43 -20.28 11.19
C GLU A 458 23.26 -21.05 12.23
N LEU A 459 22.82 -21.05 13.49
CA LEU A 459 23.48 -21.76 14.58
C LEU A 459 23.54 -23.27 14.32
N ASN A 460 22.45 -23.84 13.81
CA ASN A 460 22.40 -25.26 13.46
C ASN A 460 23.35 -25.58 12.29
N ASN A 461 23.44 -24.72 11.27
CA ASN A 461 24.38 -24.89 10.16
C ASN A 461 25.84 -24.85 10.64
N GLN A 462 26.19 -24.00 11.61
CA GLN A 462 27.53 -23.99 12.21
C GLN A 462 27.86 -25.32 12.93
N LEU A 463 26.88 -25.93 13.60
CA LEU A 463 27.03 -27.26 14.21
C LEU A 463 27.24 -28.36 13.16
N LEU A 464 26.52 -28.27 12.03
CA LEU A 464 26.67 -29.20 10.90
C LEU A 464 28.04 -29.08 10.23
N GLN A 465 28.53 -27.85 10.00
CA GLN A 465 29.85 -27.60 9.40
C GLN A 465 31.00 -28.10 10.27
N SER A 466 30.84 -28.07 11.60
CA SER A 466 31.84 -28.59 12.53
C SER A 466 31.84 -30.11 12.69
N GLN A 467 31.01 -30.84 11.91
CA GLN A 467 30.80 -32.31 11.98
C GLN A 467 30.37 -32.81 13.37
N LYS A 468 29.89 -31.92 14.24
CA LYS A 468 29.49 -32.28 15.62
C LYS A 468 28.06 -32.84 15.70
N ILE A 469 27.29 -32.71 14.62
CA ILE A 469 25.93 -33.22 14.45
C ILE A 469 25.79 -33.77 13.02
N THR A 470 24.98 -34.82 12.81
CA THR A 470 24.69 -35.41 11.50
C THR A 470 23.82 -34.50 10.62
N PRO A 471 23.97 -34.54 9.27
CA PRO A 471 23.24 -33.68 8.35
C PRO A 471 21.73 -33.94 8.38
N LEU A 472 20.92 -32.89 8.51
CA LEU A 472 19.61 -32.86 7.88
C LEU A 472 19.84 -32.76 6.37
N GLN A 473 19.26 -33.69 5.59
CA GLN A 473 19.48 -33.89 4.16
C GLN A 473 19.37 -32.60 3.31
N ASN A 474 20.14 -32.60 2.21
CA ASN A 474 20.37 -31.56 1.19
C ASN A 474 19.21 -30.58 0.94
N ILE A 475 19.51 -29.29 1.05
CA ILE A 475 18.53 -28.20 1.11
C ILE A 475 18.72 -27.17 -0.03
N LEU A 476 19.35 -27.58 -1.14
CA LEU A 476 19.63 -26.71 -2.30
C LEU A 476 18.65 -26.93 -3.47
N GLU A 477 17.82 -27.98 -3.43
CA GLU A 477 16.89 -28.30 -4.51
C GLU A 477 15.54 -27.58 -4.38
N ASN A 478 15.28 -26.87 -3.28
CA ASN A 478 13.91 -26.48 -2.91
C ASN A 478 13.29 -25.26 -3.62
N THR A 479 14.06 -24.43 -4.33
CA THR A 479 13.58 -23.19 -4.93
C THR A 479 13.28 -23.36 -6.42
N PRO A 480 12.08 -22.96 -6.90
CA PRO A 480 11.78 -23.00 -8.33
C PRO A 480 12.65 -21.99 -9.08
N ARG A 481 13.14 -22.37 -10.26
CA ARG A 481 13.99 -21.51 -11.12
C ARG A 481 13.32 -21.10 -12.43
N SER A 482 12.10 -21.58 -12.64
CA SER A 482 11.33 -21.39 -13.86
C SER A 482 9.84 -21.32 -13.51
N PHE A 483 9.04 -20.86 -14.46
CA PHE A 483 7.62 -20.62 -14.26
C PHE A 483 6.83 -20.94 -15.53
N TYR A 484 5.55 -21.19 -15.34
CA TYR A 484 4.53 -21.03 -16.37
C TYR A 484 3.80 -19.73 -16.11
N GLU A 485 3.48 -18.98 -17.17
CA GLU A 485 2.76 -17.73 -17.04
C GLU A 485 1.35 -17.95 -16.51
N THR A 486 0.67 -18.97 -17.07
CA THR A 486 -0.67 -19.37 -16.68
C THR A 486 -0.75 -20.87 -16.38
N THR A 487 -1.73 -21.26 -15.59
CA THR A 487 -2.04 -22.66 -15.32
C THR A 487 -2.48 -23.40 -16.58
N THR A 488 -3.19 -22.73 -17.50
CA THR A 488 -3.58 -23.32 -18.79
C THR A 488 -2.37 -23.63 -19.67
N GLN A 489 -1.36 -22.75 -19.70
CA GLN A 489 -0.10 -23.00 -20.41
C GLN A 489 0.60 -24.26 -19.88
N TRP A 490 0.64 -24.44 -18.55
CA TRP A 490 1.20 -25.63 -17.93
C TRP A 490 0.44 -26.90 -18.33
N LEU A 491 -0.89 -26.87 -18.27
CA LEU A 491 -1.75 -27.99 -18.62
C LEU A 491 -1.57 -28.40 -20.10
N ASP A 492 -1.54 -27.43 -21.01
CA ASP A 492 -1.39 -27.66 -22.45
C ASP A 492 -0.03 -28.28 -22.77
N GLN A 493 1.07 -27.71 -22.24
CA GLN A 493 2.42 -28.19 -22.51
C GLN A 493 2.70 -29.59 -21.93
N ASN A 494 1.96 -30.00 -20.90
CA ASN A 494 2.10 -31.31 -20.26
C ASN A 494 1.00 -32.31 -20.67
N ASN A 495 0.09 -31.94 -21.60
CA ASN A 495 -1.07 -32.74 -22.01
C ASN A 495 -1.96 -33.18 -20.82
N LEU A 496 -2.16 -32.30 -19.85
CA LEU A 496 -2.93 -32.56 -18.63
C LEU A 496 -4.36 -31.98 -18.67
N PHE A 497 -4.72 -31.30 -19.76
CA PHE A 497 -6.03 -30.67 -19.92
C PHE A 497 -7.15 -31.72 -19.92
N SER A 498 -7.95 -31.74 -18.87
CA SER A 498 -9.11 -32.63 -18.73
C SER A 498 -10.14 -32.00 -17.79
N ALA A 499 -11.40 -32.40 -17.93
CA ALA A 499 -12.47 -31.97 -17.01
C ALA A 499 -12.22 -32.43 -15.56
N ASP A 500 -11.36 -33.43 -15.34
CA ASP A 500 -10.99 -33.90 -14.01
C ASP A 500 -9.91 -33.04 -13.35
N ASN A 501 -9.02 -32.44 -14.14
CA ASN A 501 -7.86 -31.67 -13.66
C ASN A 501 -8.09 -30.17 -13.65
N TYR A 502 -8.96 -29.64 -14.51
CA TYR A 502 -9.25 -28.21 -14.62
C TYR A 502 -10.73 -27.97 -14.84
N ILE A 503 -11.35 -27.21 -13.93
CA ILE A 503 -12.77 -26.87 -13.99
C ILE A 503 -12.88 -25.35 -13.96
N GLN A 504 -13.22 -24.75 -15.09
CA GLN A 504 -13.59 -23.34 -15.14
C GLN A 504 -14.99 -23.16 -14.54
N ILE A 505 -15.10 -22.28 -13.54
CA ILE A 505 -16.35 -22.02 -12.81
C ILE A 505 -16.98 -20.72 -13.29
N TYR A 506 -16.19 -19.64 -13.33
CA TYR A 506 -16.62 -18.34 -13.83
C TYR A 506 -15.74 -17.93 -15.02
N PRO A 507 -16.33 -17.41 -16.11
CA PRO A 507 -15.57 -16.95 -17.27
C PRO A 507 -14.81 -15.66 -16.98
N GLU A 508 -13.94 -15.27 -17.92
CA GLU A 508 -13.40 -13.91 -17.97
C GLU A 508 -14.54 -12.89 -17.93
N THR A 509 -14.33 -11.79 -17.21
CA THR A 509 -15.37 -10.79 -16.97
C THR A 509 -14.82 -9.39 -17.19
N ASP A 510 -15.57 -8.57 -17.93
CA ASP A 510 -15.30 -7.14 -18.09
C ASP A 510 -16.03 -6.36 -17.00
N ILE A 511 -15.27 -5.65 -16.16
CA ILE A 511 -15.82 -4.79 -15.12
C ILE A 511 -15.86 -3.37 -15.65
N LYS A 512 -17.08 -2.82 -15.76
CA LYS A 512 -17.29 -1.42 -16.10
C LYS A 512 -17.09 -0.56 -14.87
N LEU A 513 -16.30 0.49 -15.01
CA LEU A 513 -15.93 1.39 -13.92
C LEU A 513 -16.62 2.74 -14.08
N THR A 514 -17.00 3.31 -12.95
CA THR A 514 -17.48 4.68 -12.82
C THR A 514 -16.49 5.44 -11.96
N TYR A 515 -16.09 6.62 -12.40
CA TYR A 515 -15.13 7.43 -11.68
C TYR A 515 -15.68 7.88 -10.32
N PRO A 516 -14.83 7.96 -9.28
CA PRO A 516 -15.25 8.40 -7.97
C PRO A 516 -15.51 9.91 -7.95
N LYS A 517 -16.40 10.36 -7.08
CA LYS A 517 -16.74 11.78 -6.92
C LYS A 517 -15.90 12.42 -5.82
N SER A 518 -15.45 13.65 -6.04
CA SER A 518 -14.72 14.42 -5.03
C SER A 518 -14.99 15.91 -5.19
N ILE A 519 -14.65 16.69 -4.17
CA ILE A 519 -14.62 18.15 -4.25
C ILE A 519 -13.47 18.66 -5.12
N ASN A 520 -12.44 17.83 -5.33
CA ASN A 520 -11.33 18.12 -6.23
C ASN A 520 -11.76 17.93 -7.69
N GLN A 521 -11.34 18.85 -8.57
CA GLN A 521 -11.64 18.80 -10.00
C GLN A 521 -10.92 17.64 -10.71
N GLU A 522 -9.69 17.33 -10.30
CA GLU A 522 -8.92 16.22 -10.86
C GLU A 522 -9.09 14.94 -10.03
N ILE A 523 -9.32 13.84 -10.74
CA ILE A 523 -9.39 12.50 -10.14
C ILE A 523 -8.00 12.05 -9.72
N HIS A 524 -7.89 11.56 -8.48
CA HIS A 524 -6.63 11.05 -7.96
C HIS A 524 -6.10 9.87 -8.81
N TYR A 525 -4.78 9.79 -9.00
CA TYR A 525 -4.19 8.82 -9.93
C TYR A 525 -4.47 7.36 -9.54
N SER A 526 -4.64 7.09 -8.25
CA SER A 526 -5.02 5.77 -7.76
C SER A 526 -6.33 5.24 -8.34
N PHE A 527 -7.18 6.06 -8.97
CA PHE A 527 -8.45 5.65 -9.58
C PHE A 527 -8.43 5.65 -11.12
N ARG A 528 -7.25 5.83 -11.74
CA ARG A 528 -7.08 5.96 -13.20
C ARG A 528 -6.77 4.62 -13.86
N PHE A 529 -7.77 3.75 -13.98
CA PHE A 529 -7.65 2.42 -14.62
C PHE A 529 -8.44 2.29 -15.94
N GLY A 530 -8.94 3.41 -16.47
CA GLY A 530 -9.86 3.42 -17.61
C GLY A 530 -11.29 3.00 -17.23
N ASP A 531 -12.14 2.87 -18.24
CA ASP A 531 -13.58 2.60 -18.09
C ASP A 531 -13.90 1.10 -17.96
N ILE A 532 -12.99 0.22 -18.39
CA ILE A 532 -13.16 -1.23 -18.39
C ILE A 532 -11.89 -1.90 -17.93
N VAL A 533 -12.01 -2.78 -16.94
CA VAL A 533 -10.93 -3.69 -16.52
C VAL A 533 -11.36 -5.13 -16.78
N LYS A 534 -10.54 -5.84 -17.53
CA LYS A 534 -10.76 -7.27 -17.84
C LYS A 534 -10.13 -8.14 -16.76
N LEU A 535 -10.94 -9.02 -16.17
CA LEU A 535 -10.51 -10.02 -15.19
C LEU A 535 -10.40 -11.42 -15.82
N PRO A 536 -9.43 -12.24 -15.39
CA PRO A 536 -9.31 -13.62 -15.85
C PRO A 536 -10.45 -14.50 -15.33
N ALA A 537 -10.63 -15.66 -15.97
CA ALA A 537 -11.56 -16.68 -15.52
C ALA A 537 -11.20 -17.22 -14.13
N SER A 538 -12.21 -17.60 -13.34
CA SER A 538 -12.01 -18.30 -12.06
C SER A 538 -12.24 -19.79 -12.21
N TYR A 539 -11.34 -20.59 -11.65
CA TYR A 539 -11.30 -22.03 -11.88
C TYR A 539 -10.79 -22.80 -10.66
N VAL A 540 -10.91 -24.13 -10.70
CA VAL A 540 -10.26 -25.05 -9.77
C VAL A 540 -9.36 -25.98 -10.56
N VAL A 541 -8.12 -26.17 -10.09
CA VAL A 541 -7.14 -27.08 -10.71
C VAL A 541 -6.64 -28.13 -9.70
N LYS A 542 -6.42 -29.36 -10.18
CA LYS A 542 -5.73 -30.42 -9.42
C LYS A 542 -4.29 -30.56 -9.92
N ILE A 543 -3.36 -30.60 -8.99
CA ILE A 543 -1.93 -30.64 -9.30
C ILE A 543 -1.28 -31.79 -8.50
N PRO A 544 -0.86 -32.89 -9.14
CA PRO A 544 -0.25 -34.02 -8.45
C PRO A 544 1.14 -33.63 -7.92
N GLN A 545 1.49 -34.14 -6.72
CA GLN A 545 2.79 -33.94 -6.08
C GLN A 545 3.22 -32.46 -5.95
N ALA A 546 2.25 -31.56 -5.90
CA ALA A 546 2.48 -30.13 -5.91
C ALA A 546 2.83 -29.59 -4.53
N ARG A 547 3.50 -28.44 -4.53
CA ARG A 547 3.92 -27.72 -3.33
C ARG A 547 3.24 -26.38 -3.22
N TYR A 548 2.98 -26.00 -1.98
CA TYR A 548 2.53 -24.66 -1.64
C TYR A 548 3.51 -24.03 -0.65
N TRP A 549 3.91 -22.81 -0.94
CA TRP A 549 4.72 -21.99 -0.05
C TRP A 549 4.09 -20.61 0.15
N LEU A 550 4.10 -20.14 1.40
CA LEU A 550 3.74 -18.78 1.77
C LEU A 550 4.89 -18.18 2.60
N SER A 551 5.32 -16.97 2.26
CA SER A 551 6.37 -16.27 3.01
C SER A 551 5.92 -15.97 4.44
N THR A 552 6.88 -15.81 5.35
CA THR A 552 6.60 -15.59 6.78
C THR A 552 5.79 -14.32 7.04
N ASP A 553 6.03 -13.26 6.26
CA ASP A 553 5.28 -12.01 6.27
C ASP A 553 4.00 -12.05 5.41
N GLN A 554 3.77 -13.17 4.72
CA GLN A 554 2.64 -13.44 3.83
C GLN A 554 2.54 -12.47 2.65
N THR A 555 3.67 -11.96 2.17
CA THR A 555 3.74 -11.06 1.02
C THR A 555 4.09 -11.76 -0.29
N GLU A 556 4.48 -13.02 -0.24
CA GLU A 556 4.75 -13.87 -1.41
C GLU A 556 4.11 -15.24 -1.22
N SER A 557 3.45 -15.74 -2.26
CA SER A 557 2.75 -17.03 -2.26
C SER A 557 3.08 -17.78 -3.55
N VAL A 558 3.42 -19.06 -3.45
CA VAL A 558 3.89 -19.84 -4.60
C VAL A 558 3.25 -21.23 -4.64
N ILE A 559 2.63 -21.55 -5.76
CA ILE A 559 2.17 -22.91 -6.12
C ILE A 559 3.15 -23.50 -7.11
N MET A 560 3.78 -24.62 -6.74
CA MET A 560 4.84 -25.26 -7.52
C MET A 560 4.42 -26.66 -7.96
N THR A 561 4.78 -27.00 -9.19
CA THR A 561 4.63 -28.34 -9.75
C THR A 561 5.72 -29.28 -9.23
N ASP A 562 5.56 -30.57 -9.53
CA ASP A 562 6.55 -31.62 -9.28
C ASP A 562 7.86 -31.42 -10.07
N GLN A 563 7.82 -30.64 -11.15
CA GLN A 563 8.97 -30.27 -11.98
C GLN A 563 9.66 -28.98 -11.54
N TRP A 564 9.42 -28.47 -10.33
CA TRP A 564 10.08 -27.26 -9.79
C TRP A 564 9.78 -25.97 -10.59
N HIS A 565 8.65 -25.93 -11.28
CA HIS A 565 8.12 -24.71 -11.91
C HIS A 565 7.00 -24.16 -11.03
N PHE A 566 6.86 -22.85 -10.93
CA PHE A 566 5.67 -22.27 -10.30
C PHE A 566 4.65 -21.78 -11.34
N LEU A 567 3.38 -21.72 -10.92
CA LEU A 567 2.26 -21.25 -11.74
C LEU A 567 2.00 -19.77 -11.45
N GLY A 568 2.26 -18.89 -12.42
CA GLY A 568 2.26 -17.44 -12.24
C GLY A 568 0.91 -16.87 -11.80
N ASP A 569 -0.17 -17.33 -12.41
CA ASP A 569 -1.54 -16.90 -12.09
C ASP A 569 -2.05 -17.36 -10.71
N LEU A 570 -1.41 -18.36 -10.10
CA LEU A 570 -1.69 -18.86 -8.76
C LEU A 570 -0.63 -18.46 -7.71
N SER A 571 0.40 -17.71 -8.12
CA SER A 571 1.55 -17.35 -7.27
C SER A 571 1.73 -15.82 -7.15
N PRO A 572 0.85 -15.14 -6.39
CA PRO A 572 0.90 -13.69 -6.25
C PRO A 572 2.01 -13.22 -5.28
N TYR A 573 2.45 -11.97 -5.45
CA TYR A 573 3.41 -11.32 -4.56
C TYR A 573 3.16 -9.79 -4.47
N TYR A 574 3.70 -9.13 -3.44
CA TYR A 574 3.67 -7.66 -3.33
C TYR A 574 4.82 -6.99 -4.12
N PRO A 575 4.59 -5.79 -4.69
CA PRO A 575 3.35 -5.02 -4.65
C PRO A 575 2.24 -5.63 -5.53
N ILE A 576 0.98 -5.55 -5.06
CA ILE A 576 -0.18 -6.02 -5.84
C ILE A 576 -0.48 -5.01 -6.93
N LEU A 577 -0.28 -5.41 -8.19
CA LEU A 577 -0.49 -4.60 -9.38
C LEU A 577 -1.83 -4.91 -10.05
N SER A 578 -2.35 -3.93 -10.80
CA SER A 578 -3.57 -4.11 -11.61
C SER A 578 -3.38 -5.23 -12.65
N PRO A 579 -4.46 -5.93 -13.07
CA PRO A 579 -4.39 -7.07 -13.98
C PRO A 579 -3.57 -6.86 -15.26
N GLN A 580 -3.60 -5.65 -15.81
CA GLN A 580 -2.98 -5.30 -17.10
C GLN A 580 -1.65 -4.55 -16.92
N HIS A 581 -1.13 -4.44 -15.69
CA HIS A 581 0.10 -3.69 -15.46
C HIS A 581 1.30 -4.41 -16.12
N PRO A 582 2.16 -3.73 -16.90
CA PRO A 582 3.24 -4.36 -17.66
C PRO A 582 4.28 -5.07 -16.77
N ALA A 583 4.51 -4.56 -15.56
CA ALA A 583 5.38 -5.21 -14.57
C ALA A 583 4.77 -6.45 -13.88
N LYS A 584 3.48 -6.77 -14.12
CA LYS A 584 2.80 -7.95 -13.58
C LYS A 584 3.10 -9.18 -14.45
N HIS A 585 4.36 -9.59 -14.47
CA HIS A 585 4.80 -10.79 -15.18
C HIS A 585 5.53 -11.73 -14.20
N PRO A 586 5.30 -13.06 -14.23
CA PRO A 586 5.89 -13.99 -13.28
C PRO A 586 7.43 -14.01 -13.27
N SER A 587 8.09 -13.58 -14.34
CA SER A 587 9.56 -13.41 -14.36
C SER A 587 10.08 -12.40 -13.33
N GLN A 588 9.22 -11.52 -12.81
CA GLN A 588 9.55 -10.53 -11.79
C GLN A 588 9.31 -11.05 -10.35
N HIS A 589 8.84 -12.30 -10.19
CA HIS A 589 8.52 -12.85 -8.88
C HIS A 589 9.81 -13.05 -8.03
N PRO A 590 9.86 -12.56 -6.78
CA PRO A 590 11.06 -12.65 -5.93
C PRO A 590 11.54 -14.08 -5.61
N ILE A 591 10.66 -15.07 -5.62
CA ILE A 591 11.01 -16.49 -5.53
C ILE A 591 12.16 -16.92 -6.46
N LEU A 592 12.29 -16.34 -7.66
CA LEU A 592 13.35 -16.69 -8.61
C LEU A 592 14.74 -16.29 -8.14
N SER A 593 14.84 -15.31 -7.24
CA SER A 593 16.08 -14.87 -6.59
C SER A 593 16.21 -15.36 -5.14
N THR A 594 15.20 -16.07 -4.63
CA THR A 594 15.22 -16.61 -3.27
C THR A 594 16.21 -17.76 -3.17
N PRO A 595 17.24 -17.67 -2.32
CA PRO A 595 18.33 -18.65 -2.31
C PRO A 595 17.91 -20.01 -1.75
N LYS A 596 16.96 -20.04 -0.80
CA LYS A 596 16.51 -21.27 -0.14
C LYS A 596 15.16 -21.09 0.55
N LEU A 597 14.25 -22.03 0.29
CA LEU A 597 12.97 -22.13 1.01
C LEU A 597 13.10 -22.89 2.34
N PRO A 598 12.15 -22.71 3.28
CA PRO A 598 12.02 -23.55 4.47
C PRO A 598 11.91 -25.04 4.14
N SER A 599 12.11 -25.91 5.12
CA SER A 599 11.94 -27.36 4.93
C SER A 599 10.50 -27.71 4.52
N ILE A 600 10.36 -28.65 3.59
CA ILE A 600 9.07 -29.13 3.11
C ILE A 600 8.40 -29.99 4.18
N HIS A 601 7.11 -29.76 4.41
CA HIS A 601 6.24 -30.64 5.16
C HIS A 601 5.42 -31.53 4.20
N PHE A 602 5.58 -32.85 4.29
CA PHE A 602 4.88 -33.79 3.41
C PHE A 602 3.54 -34.21 4.03
N ILE A 603 2.49 -34.13 3.23
CA ILE A 603 1.13 -34.54 3.58
C ILE A 603 0.67 -35.61 2.59
N GLU A 604 0.33 -36.79 3.12
CA GLU A 604 -0.33 -37.83 2.33
C GLU A 604 -1.82 -37.51 2.25
N GLY A 605 -2.36 -37.35 1.03
CA GLY A 605 -3.75 -37.00 0.79
C GLY A 605 -3.98 -35.81 -0.14
N LYS A 606 -5.26 -35.51 -0.39
CA LYS A 606 -5.75 -34.39 -1.20
C LYS A 606 -5.90 -33.16 -0.33
N VAL A 607 -5.20 -32.09 -0.66
CA VAL A 607 -5.16 -30.87 0.16
C VAL A 607 -5.65 -29.67 -0.65
N ALA A 608 -6.69 -29.00 -0.16
CA ALA A 608 -7.22 -27.79 -0.76
C ALA A 608 -6.50 -26.54 -0.23
N VAL A 609 -6.06 -25.66 -1.14
CA VAL A 609 -5.36 -24.40 -0.78
C VAL A 609 -6.35 -23.25 -0.77
N LEU A 610 -6.73 -22.74 0.41
CA LEU A 610 -7.61 -21.56 0.50
C LEU A 610 -6.84 -20.26 0.78
N THR A 611 -5.68 -20.32 1.44
CA THR A 611 -4.90 -19.14 1.83
C THR A 611 -4.30 -18.37 0.66
N GLY A 612 -4.20 -17.05 0.82
CA GLY A 612 -3.58 -16.12 -0.14
C GLY A 612 -2.51 -15.25 0.51
N LEU A 613 -2.32 -14.03 -0.01
CA LEU A 613 -1.47 -13.02 0.61
C LEU A 613 -2.15 -12.40 1.84
N THR A 614 -1.35 -11.98 2.81
CA THR A 614 -1.75 -11.15 3.97
C THR A 614 -3.09 -11.58 4.61
N ASN A 615 -3.27 -12.88 4.86
CA ASN A 615 -4.51 -13.49 5.39
C ASN A 615 -5.02 -12.89 6.71
N HIS A 616 -4.16 -12.17 7.44
CA HIS A 616 -4.50 -11.44 8.66
C HIS A 616 -5.26 -10.12 8.40
N VAL A 617 -5.27 -9.63 7.16
CA VAL A 617 -6.01 -8.43 6.74
C VAL A 617 -7.43 -8.84 6.35
N TYR A 618 -8.41 -8.27 7.03
CA TYR A 618 -9.83 -8.61 6.84
C TYR A 618 -10.31 -8.45 5.38
N PHE A 619 -9.79 -7.46 4.63
CA PHE A 619 -10.08 -7.28 3.20
C PHE A 619 -9.70 -8.52 2.36
N HIS A 620 -8.42 -8.92 2.41
CA HIS A 620 -7.92 -10.07 1.65
C HIS A 620 -8.58 -11.37 2.11
N TRP A 621 -8.85 -11.50 3.41
CA TRP A 621 -9.59 -12.65 3.91
C TRP A 621 -10.98 -12.77 3.29
N MET A 622 -11.78 -11.71 3.37
CA MET A 622 -13.16 -11.74 2.90
C MET A 622 -13.27 -11.82 1.38
N LEU A 623 -12.36 -11.18 0.63
CA LEU A 623 -12.52 -10.99 -0.82
C LEU A 623 -11.56 -11.81 -1.67
N ASP A 624 -10.43 -12.29 -1.15
CA ASP A 624 -9.48 -13.14 -1.89
C ASP A 624 -9.49 -14.59 -1.39
N VAL A 625 -9.69 -14.82 -0.09
CA VAL A 625 -9.58 -16.16 0.53
C VAL A 625 -10.92 -16.87 0.61
N LEU A 626 -11.92 -16.29 1.29
CA LEU A 626 -13.23 -16.95 1.45
C LEU A 626 -13.92 -17.33 0.13
N PRO A 627 -13.89 -16.51 -0.94
CA PRO A 627 -14.56 -16.86 -2.20
C PRO A 627 -13.96 -18.10 -2.89
N ARG A 628 -12.74 -18.50 -2.53
CA ARG A 628 -12.13 -19.75 -3.03
C ARG A 628 -12.86 -20.98 -2.54
N TRP A 629 -13.55 -20.89 -1.41
CA TRP A 629 -14.49 -21.92 -0.94
C TRP A 629 -15.65 -22.11 -1.91
N GLU A 630 -16.20 -21.03 -2.47
CA GLU A 630 -17.32 -21.11 -3.42
C GLU A 630 -16.90 -21.84 -4.70
N LEU A 631 -15.69 -21.59 -5.18
CA LEU A 631 -15.13 -22.29 -6.34
C LEU A 631 -15.04 -23.80 -6.10
N LEU A 632 -14.55 -24.22 -4.92
CA LEU A 632 -14.56 -25.64 -4.54
C LEU A 632 -15.98 -26.20 -4.49
N ARG A 633 -16.91 -25.46 -3.90
CA ARG A 633 -18.30 -25.91 -3.74
C ARG A 633 -19.04 -26.10 -5.05
N ILE A 634 -18.85 -25.19 -6.01
CA ILE A 634 -19.50 -25.29 -7.33
C ILE A 634 -18.81 -26.35 -8.20
N SER A 635 -17.50 -26.58 -8.02
CA SER A 635 -16.74 -27.57 -8.80
C SER A 635 -17.21 -29.03 -8.64
N ASN A 636 -18.20 -29.29 -7.77
CA ASN A 636 -18.74 -30.63 -7.50
C ASN A 636 -17.69 -31.64 -7.01
N HIS A 637 -16.58 -31.17 -6.43
CA HIS A 637 -15.69 -32.06 -5.69
C HIS A 637 -16.44 -32.68 -4.50
N ASP A 638 -16.36 -34.00 -4.36
CA ASP A 638 -16.87 -34.66 -3.16
C ASP A 638 -16.06 -34.17 -1.97
N PHE A 639 -16.68 -33.39 -1.10
CA PHE A 639 -16.03 -32.83 0.08
C PHE A 639 -15.55 -33.90 1.06
N ALA A 640 -16.11 -35.11 0.98
CA ALA A 640 -15.60 -36.26 1.71
C ALA A 640 -14.18 -36.61 1.24
N ASP A 641 -13.85 -36.38 -0.04
CA ASP A 641 -12.57 -36.71 -0.67
C ASP A 641 -11.44 -35.71 -0.37
N ILE A 642 -11.75 -34.50 0.12
CA ILE A 642 -10.70 -33.54 0.53
C ILE A 642 -10.25 -33.89 1.94
N ASP A 643 -9.00 -34.32 2.10
CA ASP A 643 -8.45 -34.71 3.39
C ASP A 643 -8.19 -33.50 4.28
N TYR A 644 -7.61 -32.43 3.70
CA TYR A 644 -7.24 -31.23 4.44
C TYR A 644 -7.47 -29.92 3.69
N PHE A 645 -7.67 -28.83 4.44
CA PHE A 645 -7.77 -27.46 3.95
C PHE A 645 -6.67 -26.60 4.57
N ILE A 646 -5.87 -25.95 3.74
CA ILE A 646 -4.87 -24.98 4.18
C ILE A 646 -5.57 -23.64 4.42
N VAL A 647 -5.53 -23.17 5.66
CA VAL A 647 -6.22 -21.95 6.14
C VAL A 647 -5.30 -21.16 7.09
N ASP A 648 -5.66 -19.89 7.36
CA ASP A 648 -5.20 -19.17 8.55
C ASP A 648 -6.38 -19.04 9.51
N ASN A 649 -6.20 -19.34 10.80
CA ASN A 649 -7.27 -19.35 11.79
C ASN A 649 -6.84 -18.74 13.13
N GLN A 650 -5.89 -17.81 13.11
CA GLN A 650 -5.39 -17.14 14.32
C GLN A 650 -6.31 -16.03 14.83
N LEU A 651 -7.10 -15.40 13.95
CA LEU A 651 -7.92 -14.24 14.27
C LEU A 651 -9.40 -14.61 14.48
N PRO A 652 -10.15 -13.86 15.33
CA PRO A 652 -11.56 -14.16 15.61
C PRO A 652 -12.45 -14.25 14.36
N PHE A 653 -12.34 -13.29 13.43
CA PHE A 653 -13.14 -13.31 12.20
C PHE A 653 -12.82 -14.49 11.29
N GLN A 654 -11.57 -14.99 11.29
CA GLN A 654 -11.19 -16.17 10.51
C GLN A 654 -11.90 -17.40 11.07
N LYS A 655 -11.84 -17.60 12.39
CA LYS A 655 -12.52 -18.71 13.06
C LYS A 655 -14.03 -18.67 12.86
N GLU A 656 -14.63 -17.49 13.01
CA GLU A 656 -16.07 -17.26 12.80
C GLU A 656 -16.49 -17.64 11.38
N THR A 657 -15.79 -17.12 10.37
CA THR A 657 -16.15 -17.34 8.96
C THR A 657 -15.89 -18.77 8.51
N LEU A 658 -14.78 -19.41 8.93
CA LEU A 658 -14.53 -20.84 8.67
C LEU A 658 -15.62 -21.73 9.28
N ALA A 659 -16.05 -21.43 10.50
CA ALA A 659 -17.14 -22.16 11.16
C ALA A 659 -18.48 -21.96 10.44
N LYS A 660 -18.78 -20.74 10.00
CA LYS A 660 -19.99 -20.42 9.22
C LYS A 660 -20.04 -21.18 7.89
N LEU A 661 -18.90 -21.31 7.20
CA LEU A 661 -18.75 -22.10 5.97
C LEU A 661 -18.66 -23.61 6.22
N GLN A 662 -18.71 -24.05 7.48
CA GLN A 662 -18.67 -25.46 7.90
C GLN A 662 -17.39 -26.19 7.49
N ILE A 663 -16.24 -25.50 7.45
CA ILE A 663 -14.94 -26.11 7.18
C ILE A 663 -14.46 -26.85 8.45
N PRO A 664 -14.36 -28.20 8.45
CA PRO A 664 -14.15 -28.95 9.69
C PRO A 664 -12.79 -28.66 10.34
N GLU A 665 -12.77 -28.29 11.62
CA GLU A 665 -11.55 -27.93 12.36
C GLU A 665 -10.48 -29.03 12.32
N HIS A 666 -10.88 -30.31 12.40
CA HIS A 666 -9.97 -31.45 12.34
C HIS A 666 -9.34 -31.69 10.95
N LYS A 667 -9.87 -31.08 9.89
CA LYS A 667 -9.30 -31.09 8.54
C LYS A 667 -8.50 -29.82 8.23
N GLN A 668 -8.39 -28.86 9.16
CA GLN A 668 -7.67 -27.61 8.91
C GLN A 668 -6.16 -27.76 9.18
N ILE A 669 -5.35 -27.28 8.25
CA ILE A 669 -3.90 -27.11 8.40
C ILE A 669 -3.60 -25.61 8.46
N ASN A 670 -3.04 -25.15 9.58
CA ASN A 670 -2.69 -23.74 9.72
C ASN A 670 -1.40 -23.43 8.94
N ILE A 671 -1.49 -22.52 7.97
CA ILE A 671 -0.36 -22.17 7.09
C ILE A 671 0.85 -21.59 7.83
N ARG A 672 0.67 -21.01 9.01
CA ARG A 672 1.77 -20.45 9.82
C ARG A 672 2.63 -21.52 10.47
N GLU A 673 2.07 -22.71 10.70
CA GLU A 673 2.79 -23.85 11.24
C GLU A 673 3.56 -24.60 10.15
N PHE A 674 2.97 -24.68 8.96
CA PHE A 674 3.52 -25.39 7.81
C PHE A 674 3.57 -24.49 6.56
N PRO A 675 4.43 -23.46 6.55
CA PRO A 675 4.47 -22.46 5.48
C PRO A 675 5.02 -23.01 4.16
N HIS A 676 5.64 -24.18 4.15
CA HIS A 676 6.09 -24.89 2.95
C HIS A 676 5.65 -26.36 3.05
N LEU A 677 4.75 -26.78 2.18
CA LEU A 677 4.20 -28.13 2.19
C LEU A 677 4.16 -28.75 0.79
N GLN A 678 4.16 -30.08 0.75
CA GLN A 678 3.89 -30.89 -0.43
C GLN A 678 2.76 -31.87 -0.10
N ALA A 679 1.78 -31.98 -1.00
CA ALA A 679 0.70 -32.97 -0.87
C ALA A 679 0.79 -34.02 -1.98
N THR A 680 0.11 -35.16 -1.81
CA THR A 680 -0.04 -36.11 -2.93
C THR A 680 -0.79 -35.50 -4.10
N GLU A 681 -1.76 -34.63 -3.82
CA GLU A 681 -2.48 -33.81 -4.79
C GLU A 681 -2.89 -32.49 -4.11
N LEU A 682 -2.55 -31.35 -4.73
CA LEU A 682 -3.12 -30.06 -4.35
C LEU A 682 -4.36 -29.77 -5.19
N ILE A 683 -5.42 -29.35 -4.53
CA ILE A 683 -6.62 -28.80 -5.17
C ILE A 683 -6.55 -27.29 -4.95
N VAL A 684 -6.35 -26.53 -6.03
CA VAL A 684 -6.09 -25.10 -5.96
C VAL A 684 -7.20 -24.35 -6.69
N PRO A 685 -8.12 -23.72 -5.94
CA PRO A 685 -8.99 -22.70 -6.51
C PRO A 685 -8.17 -21.48 -6.89
N SER A 686 -8.43 -20.88 -8.05
CA SER A 686 -7.88 -19.59 -8.40
C SER A 686 -8.36 -18.50 -7.44
N PHE A 687 -7.79 -17.30 -7.54
CA PHE A 687 -8.40 -16.11 -6.96
C PHE A 687 -9.67 -15.73 -7.74
N PRO A 688 -10.60 -14.94 -7.15
CA PRO A 688 -11.86 -14.58 -7.79
C PRO A 688 -11.72 -13.49 -8.88
N GLY A 689 -10.77 -13.70 -9.80
CA GLY A 689 -10.14 -12.70 -10.65
C GLY A 689 -8.63 -12.78 -10.40
N CYS A 690 -8.05 -11.76 -9.77
CA CYS A 690 -6.73 -11.87 -9.15
C CYS A 690 -6.72 -11.20 -7.77
N VAL A 691 -5.65 -11.36 -6.99
CA VAL A 691 -5.59 -10.81 -5.62
C VAL A 691 -5.93 -9.32 -5.61
N ALA A 692 -6.86 -8.90 -4.74
CA ALA A 692 -7.43 -7.56 -4.61
C ALA A 692 -8.27 -7.05 -5.80
N TRP A 693 -8.47 -7.86 -6.85
CA TRP A 693 -9.29 -7.53 -8.02
C TRP A 693 -10.30 -8.65 -8.26
N MET A 694 -11.42 -8.54 -7.56
CA MET A 694 -12.48 -9.54 -7.56
C MET A 694 -13.64 -9.18 -8.49
N SER A 695 -14.39 -10.20 -8.94
CA SER A 695 -15.62 -10.07 -9.74
C SER A 695 -16.89 -9.98 -8.88
N ASN A 696 -18.01 -9.49 -9.46
CA ASN A 696 -19.29 -9.27 -8.78
C ASN A 696 -19.81 -10.50 -8.04
N TRP A 697 -19.59 -11.71 -8.58
CA TRP A 697 -20.03 -12.96 -7.94
C TRP A 697 -19.44 -13.16 -6.54
N THR A 698 -18.28 -12.57 -6.28
CA THR A 698 -17.65 -12.56 -4.95
C THR A 698 -18.54 -11.89 -3.92
N CYS A 699 -19.14 -10.76 -4.28
CA CYS A 699 -20.04 -10.02 -3.40
C CYS A 699 -21.35 -10.78 -3.21
N ASP A 700 -21.86 -11.42 -4.26
CA ASP A 700 -23.06 -12.25 -4.18
C ASP A 700 -22.86 -13.45 -3.25
N PHE A 701 -21.72 -14.13 -3.35
CA PHE A 701 -21.31 -15.19 -2.42
C PHE A 701 -21.29 -14.68 -0.98
N LEU A 702 -20.61 -13.55 -0.71
CA LEU A 702 -20.55 -13.00 0.63
C LEU A 702 -21.93 -12.69 1.19
N LYS A 703 -22.79 -12.01 0.41
CA LYS A 703 -24.18 -11.72 0.81
C LYS A 703 -24.94 -13.00 1.13
N GLN A 704 -24.85 -14.03 0.30
CA GLN A 704 -25.54 -15.30 0.53
C GLN A 704 -25.10 -16.02 1.81
N GLN A 705 -23.80 -15.95 2.15
CA GLN A 705 -23.27 -16.68 3.31
C GLN A 705 -23.37 -15.92 4.63
N PHE A 706 -23.21 -14.59 4.60
CA PHE A 706 -22.99 -13.79 5.82
C PHE A 706 -24.09 -12.78 6.11
N LEU A 707 -24.99 -12.47 5.16
CA LEU A 707 -26.12 -11.61 5.43
C LEU A 707 -27.31 -12.43 5.96
N ASP A 708 -27.51 -12.38 7.27
CA ASP A 708 -28.63 -13.05 7.94
C ASP A 708 -29.56 -12.02 8.58
N HIS A 709 -30.75 -11.85 7.99
CA HIS A 709 -31.75 -10.89 8.48
C HIS A 709 -32.49 -11.36 9.74
N THR A 710 -32.31 -12.61 10.19
CA THR A 710 -32.93 -13.14 11.41
C THR A 710 -32.20 -12.69 12.69
N ILE A 711 -30.97 -12.19 12.55
CA ILE A 711 -30.13 -11.71 13.67
C ILE A 711 -30.72 -10.45 14.35
N SER A 712 -31.67 -9.75 13.72
CA SER A 712 -32.28 -8.52 14.25
C SER A 712 -32.96 -8.69 15.60
N GLU A 713 -33.41 -9.89 15.97
CA GLU A 713 -34.14 -10.14 17.22
C GLU A 713 -33.22 -10.27 18.46
N ASN A 714 -31.94 -10.61 18.27
CA ASN A 714 -30.98 -10.86 19.37
C ASN A 714 -29.70 -10.00 19.32
N SER A 715 -29.52 -9.16 18.29
CA SER A 715 -28.34 -8.29 18.16
C SER A 715 -28.48 -6.97 18.91
N GLN A 716 -27.35 -6.31 19.18
CA GLN A 716 -27.33 -4.95 19.76
C GLN A 716 -27.95 -3.87 18.85
N ILE A 717 -28.30 -4.21 17.61
CA ILE A 717 -28.85 -3.30 16.60
C ILE A 717 -30.38 -3.33 16.70
N GLN A 718 -30.93 -2.62 17.69
CA GLN A 718 -32.38 -2.57 17.93
C GLN A 718 -33.14 -1.73 16.88
N GLN A 719 -32.45 -0.86 16.13
CA GLN A 719 -33.00 -0.05 15.05
C GLN A 719 -32.02 0.10 13.88
N PRO A 720 -32.51 0.18 12.62
CA PRO A 720 -31.65 0.30 11.45
C PRO A 720 -30.93 1.64 11.43
N LYS A 721 -29.59 1.60 11.33
CA LYS A 721 -28.74 2.80 11.29
C LYS A 721 -28.52 3.23 9.85
N LYS A 722 -29.27 4.24 9.39
CA LYS A 722 -29.21 4.71 8.00
C LYS A 722 -27.96 5.54 7.67
N ARG A 723 -27.44 6.30 8.63
CA ARG A 723 -26.28 7.18 8.46
C ARG A 723 -25.20 6.79 9.47
N ILE A 724 -24.11 6.19 9.01
CA ILE A 724 -23.06 5.66 9.90
C ILE A 724 -21.69 6.25 9.60
N TYR A 725 -20.97 6.59 10.66
CA TYR A 725 -19.56 6.95 10.61
C TYR A 725 -18.74 5.84 11.27
N ILE A 726 -17.86 5.20 10.51
CA ILE A 726 -17.01 4.11 10.99
C ILE A 726 -15.75 4.73 11.59
N THR A 727 -15.57 4.61 12.91
CA THR A 727 -14.37 5.12 13.58
C THR A 727 -13.21 4.13 13.44
N ARG A 728 -11.99 4.66 13.42
CA ARG A 728 -10.74 3.88 13.49
C ARG A 728 -9.96 4.15 14.79
N LYS A 729 -10.62 4.65 15.84
CA LYS A 729 -9.96 5.04 17.10
C LYS A 729 -9.18 3.91 17.78
N LEU A 730 -9.60 2.66 17.59
CA LEU A 730 -8.93 1.47 18.14
C LEU A 730 -7.85 0.89 17.19
N ALA A 731 -7.75 1.39 15.96
CA ALA A 731 -6.75 0.96 15.00
C ALA A 731 -5.37 1.57 15.33
N LYS A 732 -4.31 0.89 14.87
CA LYS A 732 -2.91 1.34 15.07
C LYS A 732 -2.45 2.39 14.06
N SER A 733 -3.23 2.65 13.01
CA SER A 733 -2.87 3.53 11.90
C SER A 733 -4.10 4.01 11.12
N ARG A 734 -3.93 5.08 10.34
CA ARG A 734 -4.99 5.74 9.57
C ARG A 734 -6.16 6.15 10.45
N ARG A 735 -5.84 6.76 11.60
CA ARG A 735 -6.81 7.31 12.54
C ARG A 735 -7.15 8.74 12.13
N ILE A 736 -8.36 9.19 12.45
CA ILE A 736 -8.66 10.62 12.35
C ILE A 736 -8.15 11.31 13.62
N ILE A 737 -7.20 12.23 13.50
CA ILE A 737 -6.58 12.86 14.68
C ILE A 737 -7.44 13.97 15.28
N ASN A 738 -8.36 14.57 14.51
CA ASN A 738 -9.38 15.51 14.97
C ASN A 738 -10.79 14.88 15.05
N GLU A 739 -10.87 13.57 15.32
CA GLU A 739 -12.15 12.82 15.33
C GLU A 739 -13.26 13.39 16.25
N PRO A 740 -12.97 13.98 17.43
CA PRO A 740 -14.00 14.61 18.24
C PRO A 740 -14.74 15.75 17.51
N GLU A 741 -14.04 16.52 16.68
CA GLU A 741 -14.63 17.59 15.87
C GLU A 741 -15.54 17.00 14.78
N ILE A 742 -15.02 15.98 14.07
CA ILE A 742 -15.74 15.28 13.00
C ILE A 742 -17.03 14.64 13.52
N THR A 743 -16.94 13.88 14.62
CA THR A 743 -18.11 13.19 15.17
C THR A 743 -19.15 14.16 15.74
N ASN A 744 -18.75 15.31 16.29
CA ASN A 744 -19.69 16.34 16.73
C ASN A 744 -20.37 17.04 15.55
N PHE A 745 -19.64 17.31 14.47
CA PHE A 745 -20.18 17.87 13.25
C PHE A 745 -21.16 16.91 12.55
N LEU A 746 -20.77 15.64 12.38
CA LEU A 746 -21.60 14.63 11.72
C LEU A 746 -22.89 14.30 12.48
N LYS A 747 -22.95 14.50 13.80
CA LYS A 747 -24.20 14.40 14.57
C LYS A 747 -25.29 15.37 14.08
N LEU A 748 -24.91 16.55 13.58
CA LEU A 748 -25.85 17.52 13.00
C LEU A 748 -26.51 16.99 11.71
N TYR A 749 -25.87 16.04 11.05
CA TYR A 749 -26.37 15.30 9.90
C TYR A 749 -26.96 13.94 10.29
N GLY A 750 -27.16 13.66 11.58
CA GLY A 750 -27.75 12.43 12.10
C GLY A 750 -26.90 11.18 11.95
N PHE A 751 -25.58 11.32 11.82
CA PHE A 751 -24.69 10.17 11.80
C PHE A 751 -24.50 9.58 13.19
N GLU A 752 -24.43 8.26 13.24
CA GLU A 752 -24.00 7.52 14.42
C GLU A 752 -22.58 6.97 14.25
N THR A 753 -21.74 7.15 15.27
CA THR A 753 -20.39 6.56 15.30
C THR A 753 -20.47 5.07 15.60
N VAL A 754 -19.78 4.25 14.80
CA VAL A 754 -19.74 2.79 14.94
C VAL A 754 -18.30 2.29 15.07
N ILE A 755 -18.08 1.40 16.04
CA ILE A 755 -16.82 0.66 16.25
C ILE A 755 -17.07 -0.78 15.77
N LEU A 756 -16.36 -1.22 14.72
CA LEU A 756 -16.58 -2.54 14.13
C LEU A 756 -15.84 -3.66 14.86
N GLU A 757 -14.73 -3.35 15.53
CA GLU A 757 -13.87 -4.32 16.22
C GLU A 757 -14.60 -5.07 17.36
N ALA A 758 -15.76 -4.57 17.79
CA ALA A 758 -16.60 -5.20 18.81
C ALA A 758 -17.75 -6.05 18.23
N MET A 759 -17.90 -6.10 16.90
CA MET A 759 -19.00 -6.78 16.21
C MET A 759 -18.53 -8.05 15.49
N THR A 760 -19.39 -9.07 15.48
CA THR A 760 -19.23 -10.26 14.63
C THR A 760 -19.32 -9.90 13.14
N VAL A 761 -18.81 -10.75 12.26
CA VAL A 761 -18.90 -10.54 10.80
C VAL A 761 -20.35 -10.42 10.34
N ALA A 762 -21.25 -11.23 10.90
CA ALA A 762 -22.67 -11.19 10.56
C ALA A 762 -23.37 -9.89 11.02
N GLU A 763 -23.01 -9.37 12.21
CA GLU A 763 -23.52 -8.07 12.68
C GLU A 763 -23.02 -6.91 11.80
N GLN A 764 -21.75 -6.95 11.39
CA GLN A 764 -21.19 -5.97 10.46
C GLN A 764 -21.91 -6.03 9.10
N ALA A 765 -22.15 -7.23 8.56
CA ALA A 765 -22.88 -7.41 7.31
C ALA A 765 -24.30 -6.84 7.39
N LEU A 766 -25.03 -7.14 8.47
CA LEU A 766 -26.38 -6.63 8.70
C LEU A 766 -26.40 -5.10 8.80
N LEU A 767 -25.46 -4.51 9.56
CA LEU A 767 -25.33 -3.06 9.70
C LEU A 767 -25.16 -2.36 8.35
N PHE A 768 -24.21 -2.84 7.53
CA PHE A 768 -23.92 -2.23 6.23
C PHE A 768 -25.06 -2.44 5.23
N SER A 769 -25.77 -3.57 5.29
CA SER A 769 -26.94 -3.82 4.43
C SER A 769 -28.12 -2.85 4.65
N GLN A 770 -28.14 -2.17 5.80
CA GLN A 770 -29.18 -1.21 6.19
C GLN A 770 -28.74 0.25 6.03
N ALA A 771 -27.47 0.51 5.73
CA ALA A 771 -26.92 1.84 5.60
C ALA A 771 -27.34 2.50 4.27
N GLU A 772 -27.82 3.74 4.35
CA GLU A 772 -28.08 4.60 3.18
C GLU A 772 -26.83 5.44 2.85
N ILE A 773 -26.04 5.79 3.86
CA ILE A 773 -24.76 6.46 3.70
C ILE A 773 -23.74 6.06 4.77
N ILE A 774 -22.50 5.89 4.33
CA ILE A 774 -21.35 5.48 5.14
C ILE A 774 -20.24 6.51 4.97
N ILE A 775 -19.67 6.97 6.09
CA ILE A 775 -18.42 7.74 6.11
C ILE A 775 -17.39 6.92 6.87
N SER A 776 -16.21 6.72 6.30
CA SER A 776 -15.14 5.98 6.98
C SER A 776 -13.78 6.47 6.52
N PRO A 777 -12.78 6.56 7.42
CA PRO A 777 -11.40 6.62 6.98
C PRO A 777 -10.97 5.30 6.36
N HIS A 778 -10.01 5.36 5.44
CA HIS A 778 -9.55 4.21 4.67
C HIS A 778 -9.08 3.05 5.56
N GLY A 779 -9.67 1.87 5.37
CA GLY A 779 -9.22 0.65 6.03
C GLY A 779 -10.21 -0.50 5.99
N SER A 780 -9.76 -1.66 6.48
CA SER A 780 -10.41 -2.96 6.23
C SER A 780 -11.87 -3.07 6.66
N GLY A 781 -12.36 -2.22 7.57
CA GLY A 781 -13.77 -2.14 7.92
C GLY A 781 -14.69 -1.84 6.73
N LEU A 782 -14.19 -1.09 5.72
CA LEU A 782 -14.92 -0.80 4.49
C LEU A 782 -15.11 -2.02 3.59
N THR A 783 -14.48 -3.17 3.86
CA THR A 783 -14.78 -4.43 3.16
C THR A 783 -16.28 -4.75 3.24
N ASN A 784 -16.95 -4.36 4.33
CA ASN A 784 -18.36 -4.63 4.53
C ASN A 784 -19.29 -3.83 3.59
N ILE A 785 -18.79 -2.86 2.79
CA ILE A 785 -19.62 -2.25 1.74
C ILE A 785 -20.07 -3.26 0.68
N ALA A 786 -19.42 -4.42 0.60
CA ALA A 786 -19.89 -5.57 -0.17
C ALA A 786 -21.34 -5.97 0.18
N PHE A 787 -21.82 -5.67 1.39
CA PHE A 787 -23.17 -6.00 1.86
C PHE A 787 -24.20 -4.89 1.64
N CYS A 788 -23.78 -3.70 1.19
CA CYS A 788 -24.67 -2.58 0.96
C CYS A 788 -25.69 -2.85 -0.14
N GLN A 789 -26.80 -2.12 -0.09
CA GLN A 789 -27.75 -2.04 -1.20
C GLN A 789 -27.16 -1.16 -2.31
N PRO A 790 -27.51 -1.41 -3.59
CA PRO A 790 -27.16 -0.51 -4.68
C PRO A 790 -27.62 0.92 -4.37
N GLN A 791 -26.86 1.91 -4.84
CA GLN A 791 -27.07 3.35 -4.59
C GLN A 791 -26.81 3.83 -3.15
N THR A 792 -26.42 2.97 -2.22
CA THR A 792 -25.86 3.41 -0.93
C THR A 792 -24.66 4.32 -1.20
N LYS A 793 -24.59 5.46 -0.50
CA LYS A 793 -23.50 6.42 -0.65
C LYS A 793 -22.33 6.04 0.25
N VAL A 794 -21.12 6.14 -0.27
CA VAL A 794 -19.90 5.90 0.51
C VAL A 794 -19.00 7.12 0.37
N ILE A 795 -18.59 7.73 1.49
CA ILE A 795 -17.59 8.79 1.53
C ILE A 795 -16.36 8.23 2.24
N GLU A 796 -15.31 7.96 1.47
CA GLU A 796 -14.05 7.47 2.01
C GLU A 796 -13.07 8.61 2.29
N LEU A 797 -12.45 8.58 3.48
CA LEU A 797 -11.50 9.59 3.93
C LEU A 797 -10.06 9.04 3.82
N PHE A 798 -9.21 9.71 3.07
CA PHE A 798 -7.83 9.28 2.81
C PHE A 798 -6.80 10.20 3.46
N SER A 799 -5.62 9.64 3.74
CA SER A 799 -4.42 10.47 3.93
C SER A 799 -3.94 10.96 2.54
N PRO A 800 -3.34 12.17 2.45
CA PRO A 800 -2.75 12.67 1.20
C PRO A 800 -1.72 11.74 0.57
N ASN A 801 -0.96 11.03 1.38
CA ASN A 801 0.15 10.20 0.93
C ASN A 801 -0.24 8.73 0.76
N TYR A 802 -1.47 8.35 1.10
CA TYR A 802 -1.95 6.99 0.91
C TYR A 802 -3.41 6.95 0.45
N VAL A 803 -3.59 6.98 -0.86
CA VAL A 803 -4.88 6.78 -1.54
C VAL A 803 -4.84 5.44 -2.29
N TYR A 804 -5.75 4.53 -1.94
CA TYR A 804 -5.81 3.19 -2.52
C TYR A 804 -7.23 2.84 -2.97
N HIS A 805 -7.36 2.16 -4.10
CA HIS A 805 -8.59 2.09 -4.89
C HIS A 805 -9.58 0.99 -4.51
N CYS A 806 -9.21 0.08 -3.61
CA CYS A 806 -9.89 -1.19 -3.44
C CYS A 806 -11.39 -1.08 -3.07
N TYR A 807 -11.79 -0.06 -2.30
CA TYR A 807 -13.20 0.12 -1.92
C TYR A 807 -14.00 0.88 -2.98
N TRP A 808 -13.35 1.72 -3.79
CA TRP A 808 -13.94 2.24 -5.02
C TRP A 808 -14.20 1.10 -6.03
N TRP A 809 -13.24 0.19 -6.19
CA TRP A 809 -13.42 -1.01 -7.00
C TRP A 809 -14.61 -1.83 -6.50
N LEU A 810 -14.64 -2.15 -5.21
CA LEU A 810 -15.74 -2.89 -4.58
C LEU A 810 -17.11 -2.17 -4.74
N SER A 811 -17.12 -0.84 -4.70
CA SER A 811 -18.31 -0.02 -4.94
C SER A 811 -18.86 -0.19 -6.34
N ASN A 812 -18.00 -0.30 -7.37
CA ASN A 812 -18.43 -0.57 -8.74
C ASN A 812 -19.05 -1.96 -8.89
N LEU A 813 -18.56 -2.97 -8.15
CA LEU A 813 -19.11 -4.33 -8.20
C LEU A 813 -20.53 -4.43 -7.65
N VAL A 814 -20.89 -3.59 -6.68
CA VAL A 814 -22.21 -3.63 -6.01
C VAL A 814 -23.08 -2.40 -6.29
N GLY A 815 -22.65 -1.52 -7.19
CA GLY A 815 -23.43 -0.38 -7.69
C GLY A 815 -23.62 0.74 -6.67
N LEU A 816 -22.57 1.09 -5.91
CA LEU A 816 -22.62 2.16 -4.90
C LEU A 816 -22.30 3.52 -5.50
N ASP A 817 -22.79 4.58 -4.85
CA ASP A 817 -22.43 5.95 -5.20
C ASP A 817 -21.22 6.40 -4.37
N TYR A 818 -20.04 6.35 -4.98
CA TYR A 818 -18.77 6.47 -4.28
C TYR A 818 -18.16 7.87 -4.37
N TYR A 819 -17.78 8.38 -3.20
CA TYR A 819 -17.17 9.67 -2.97
C TYR A 819 -15.86 9.49 -2.19
N TYR A 820 -14.92 10.40 -2.39
CA TYR A 820 -13.72 10.46 -1.55
C TYR A 820 -13.32 11.88 -1.18
N LEU A 821 -12.74 12.00 0.00
CA LEU A 821 -12.11 13.20 0.51
C LEU A 821 -10.68 12.87 0.94
N ILE A 822 -9.72 13.66 0.46
CA ILE A 822 -8.33 13.59 0.91
C ILE A 822 -8.18 14.61 2.04
N GLY A 823 -7.66 14.17 3.18
CA GLY A 823 -7.43 15.02 4.33
C GLY A 823 -6.20 15.93 4.18
N GLU A 824 -5.72 16.42 5.30
CA GLU A 824 -4.46 17.15 5.41
C GLU A 824 -3.39 16.25 6.08
N SER A 825 -2.13 16.56 5.80
CA SER A 825 -0.93 15.90 6.32
C SER A 825 -0.02 16.92 7.00
N LEU A 826 1.05 16.44 7.65
CA LEU A 826 2.21 17.25 7.98
C LEU A 826 2.72 18.02 6.75
N PRO A 827 3.19 19.27 6.93
CA PRO A 827 3.75 20.05 5.84
C PRO A 827 5.08 19.44 5.38
N GLY A 828 5.25 19.30 4.07
CA GLY A 828 6.49 18.86 3.42
C GLY A 828 6.63 17.33 3.35
N GLU A 829 7.16 16.86 2.22
CA GLU A 829 7.34 15.44 1.91
C GLU A 829 8.44 14.80 2.79
N ASN A 830 9.55 15.50 3.01
CA ASN A 830 10.68 14.96 3.74
C ASN A 830 10.40 14.85 5.25
N LEU A 831 9.74 15.86 5.85
CA LEU A 831 9.31 15.77 7.25
C LEU A 831 8.24 14.70 7.44
N HIS A 832 7.34 14.54 6.48
CA HIS A 832 6.37 13.45 6.48
C HIS A 832 7.08 12.09 6.54
N HIS A 833 8.02 11.81 5.64
CA HIS A 833 8.76 10.54 5.61
C HIS A 833 9.54 10.24 6.89
N LEU A 834 9.96 11.29 7.61
CA LEU A 834 10.61 11.15 8.91
C LEU A 834 9.66 10.54 9.97
N ILE A 835 8.37 10.86 9.90
CA ILE A 835 7.38 10.58 10.94
C ILE A 835 6.52 9.37 10.55
N TYR A 836 6.08 9.33 9.31
CA TYR A 836 5.35 8.24 8.68
C TYR A 836 6.20 7.60 7.58
N PRO A 837 7.26 6.85 7.93
CA PRO A 837 8.12 6.18 6.94
C PRO A 837 7.37 5.11 6.12
N GLN A 838 6.17 4.73 6.57
CA GLN A 838 5.23 3.91 5.85
C GLN A 838 3.98 4.76 5.62
N GLU A 839 3.82 5.29 4.41
CA GLU A 839 2.69 6.14 4.01
C GLU A 839 1.34 5.51 4.35
N PHE A 840 1.21 4.19 4.11
CA PHE A 840 -0.01 3.45 4.45
C PHE A 840 -0.38 3.48 5.93
N ALA A 841 0.53 3.85 6.83
CA ALA A 841 0.28 3.94 8.26
C ALA A 841 -0.09 5.35 8.75
N GLU A 842 -0.09 6.34 7.85
CA GLU A 842 -0.31 7.75 8.20
C GLU A 842 -1.71 8.01 8.80
N ASP A 843 -1.75 8.82 9.85
CA ASP A 843 -3.00 9.34 10.40
C ASP A 843 -3.51 10.56 9.61
N ILE A 844 -4.81 10.82 9.69
CA ILE A 844 -5.52 11.73 8.80
C ILE A 844 -6.10 12.89 9.60
N PHE A 845 -5.85 14.11 9.15
CA PHE A 845 -6.60 15.29 9.60
C PHE A 845 -7.68 15.62 8.57
N ILE A 846 -8.90 15.94 8.99
CA ILE A 846 -9.98 16.29 8.07
C ILE A 846 -10.45 17.72 8.32
N ASN A 847 -10.41 18.54 7.29
CA ASN A 847 -10.99 19.88 7.32
C ASN A 847 -12.52 19.81 7.35
N ILE A 848 -13.16 20.56 8.24
CA ILE A 848 -14.61 20.53 8.44
C ILE A 848 -15.35 21.15 7.25
N ASP A 849 -14.80 22.19 6.63
CA ASP A 849 -15.44 22.85 5.47
C ASP A 849 -15.42 21.92 4.25
N ASP A 850 -14.32 21.20 4.04
CA ASP A 850 -14.23 20.19 2.98
C ASP A 850 -15.16 19.01 3.23
N LEU A 851 -15.27 18.58 4.49
CA LEU A 851 -16.26 17.58 4.88
C LEU A 851 -17.69 18.08 4.61
N GLU A 852 -17.99 19.34 4.88
CA GLU A 852 -19.29 19.92 4.55
C GLU A 852 -19.55 19.93 3.04
N ASN A 853 -18.55 20.32 2.25
CA ASN A 853 -18.65 20.40 0.80
C ASN A 853 -18.87 19.03 0.15
N ILE A 854 -18.19 17.98 0.63
CA ILE A 854 -18.42 16.62 0.12
C ILE A 854 -19.81 16.09 0.53
N LEU A 855 -20.32 16.45 1.71
CA LEU A 855 -21.69 16.11 2.13
C LEU A 855 -22.74 16.79 1.25
N LYS A 856 -22.52 18.06 0.88
CA LYS A 856 -23.37 18.78 -0.09
C LYS A 856 -23.32 18.13 -1.47
N LEU A 857 -22.14 17.75 -1.96
CA LEU A 857 -21.97 17.01 -3.22
C LEU A 857 -22.70 15.65 -3.18
N ALA A 858 -22.78 15.03 -2.00
CA ALA A 858 -23.54 13.81 -1.75
C ALA A 858 -25.05 14.06 -1.54
N ASN A 859 -25.54 15.30 -1.74
CA ASN A 859 -26.93 15.72 -1.55
C ASN A 859 -27.48 15.49 -0.12
N LEU A 860 -26.65 15.68 0.90
CA LEU A 860 -27.07 15.62 2.30
C LEU A 860 -27.37 17.02 2.86
N ASN A 861 -28.47 17.11 3.62
CA ASN A 861 -28.86 18.31 4.35
C ASN A 861 -28.79 18.06 5.87
N LEU A 862 -28.60 19.16 6.61
CA LEU A 862 -28.75 19.19 8.07
C LEU A 862 -30.14 18.71 8.49
N ILE A 863 -30.23 18.01 9.62
CA ILE A 863 -31.48 17.46 10.17
C ILE A 863 -32.22 18.50 11.01
#